data_AF-A0A821B6Q8-F1
#
_entry.id   AF-A0A821B6Q8-F1
#
_cell.length_a   1.000
_cell.length_b   1.000
_cell.length_c   1.000
_cell.angle_alpha   90.00
_cell.angle_beta   90.00
_cell.angle_gamma   90.00
#
_symmetry.space_group_name_H-M   'P 1'
#
loop_
_entity.id
_entity.type
_entity.pdbx_description
1 polymer ?
#
loop_
_entity_poly.entity_id
_entity_poly.type
_entity_poly.pdbx_seq_one_letter_code
_entity_poly.pdbx_strand_id
1 'polypeptide(L)'
;MASILSAIKNIFVSGEHSDKDKTNITNITRIAINQSGSVGSFYDAYQDQILGKIGISCKTDLSTSQKPLICVVHKGRTRDTENLLEIVGISYALRLSILLKIVQPTGIASLIDYLRVIDKHTRFLYIHQESRIESCQNHLIKVIKSYKSFTLQTSATHIIAQIIWGIHAIVILQLPPDQETEIDNLLQQICHCLNHNEYHMEFTPEIKHLINKIISTTCYSNIHDLTKFTKLDDIYRRISQMRKNFNEHRQLEYILISIPSSSPQHNSNTTVNIDIDRIHIDYLEQYLQQRTSEMKILKLKLDHNLPELLQGNLQEQLNSARDDYLKLKHYHDYDIQCIRESLIKVRQGQPQEILFNTHMNLESPKEIKDRTYKLITNINALEIKGKLIGQLQNDRIEYCNVVQLGIQQGHNEQLINDILFRNDSNKAIFCSTDILKQHSHEQWTTMYCQMNTLRENNSKMSLVYADFTYSTWYLDKIVILTSKEQTIGRCESNSKMISDTIKRKAPPPPSSSNNEYINILLLGESGVGKSTFINAFANYLRFDTLEQAQSGKPVVVIPVSFLITVNNQFDEELVKFGDADSNEDHNNSGQSVTQQCRSYVFEILHGKRMRIIDTPGFGDTRSDNQDELNMKIIFSFINNLTHLNGICLLLKPNVHQLNPFLYSCFTQLFQFFGENIRDHFSFCFTNARSTFFTPGDTRPLLKSLFDSFSIKRIPLEKKNTFCFDSESFRYLVALQKHLVFNEDDKKEFENSWLRSVEESKRFRHFITHELEPYRKNIEWQSIQEAQLQINLMIRPMLEAMRNILRNILLHKTNSSIKLSATHADHPAIICYTCNRNSNKFGPFWILSDYLHHLPNTVSIQSIMKSFRFSSKLSRRKFNVEM
;
A
#
# COMPACT_ATOMS: atom_id res chain seq x y z
N MET A 1 -25.71 -34.50 19.75
CA MET A 1 -25.53 -33.37 18.82
C MET A 1 -24.91 -33.92 17.55
N ALA A 2 -25.61 -33.83 16.43
CA ALA A 2 -25.06 -34.21 15.13
C ALA A 2 -23.91 -33.24 14.79
N SER A 3 -22.75 -33.73 14.32
CA SER A 3 -21.59 -32.89 13.93
C SER A 3 -21.95 -31.88 12.83
N ILE A 4 -21.17 -30.80 12.66
CA ILE A 4 -21.34 -29.84 11.53
C ILE A 4 -21.48 -30.61 10.24
N LEU A 5 -20.54 -31.54 10.04
CA LEU A 5 -20.51 -32.39 8.87
C LEU A 5 -21.81 -33.17 8.74
N SER A 6 -22.41 -33.74 9.78
CA SER A 6 -23.70 -34.44 9.61
C SER A 6 -24.88 -33.52 9.26
N ALA A 7 -24.94 -32.29 9.81
CA ALA A 7 -25.98 -31.32 9.44
C ALA A 7 -25.77 -30.76 8.03
N ILE A 8 -24.53 -30.41 7.69
CA ILE A 8 -24.12 -29.94 6.35
C ILE A 8 -24.24 -31.05 5.32
N LYS A 9 -23.87 -32.31 5.62
CA LYS A 9 -24.09 -33.47 4.75
C LYS A 9 -25.56 -33.73 4.43
N ASN A 10 -26.46 -33.32 5.33
CA ASN A 10 -27.92 -33.38 5.13
C ASN A 10 -28.45 -32.15 4.35
N ILE A 11 -27.77 -31.01 4.38
CA ILE A 11 -28.13 -29.77 3.66
C ILE A 11 -27.59 -29.80 2.23
N PHE A 12 -26.27 -29.96 2.13
CA PHE A 12 -25.49 -30.20 0.94
C PHE A 12 -25.23 -31.70 0.92
N VAL A 13 -26.01 -32.45 0.14
CA VAL A 13 -25.77 -33.88 -0.06
C VAL A 13 -24.28 -34.04 -0.40
N SER A 14 -23.49 -34.55 0.54
CA SER A 14 -22.07 -34.79 0.31
C SER A 14 -21.96 -36.04 -0.53
N GLY A 15 -22.09 -35.84 -1.82
CA GLY A 15 -22.02 -36.89 -2.81
C GLY A 15 -22.35 -36.23 -4.12
N GLU A 16 -21.38 -36.22 -5.03
CA GLU A 16 -21.66 -36.24 -6.46
C GLU A 16 -22.39 -37.56 -6.75
N HIS A 17 -23.63 -37.69 -6.25
CA HIS A 17 -24.51 -38.77 -6.63
C HIS A 17 -24.96 -38.43 -8.04
N SER A 18 -24.31 -39.08 -9.01
CA SER A 18 -24.92 -39.25 -10.31
C SER A 18 -26.19 -40.07 -10.09
N ASP A 19 -27.33 -39.39 -9.97
CA ASP A 19 -28.58 -40.03 -10.34
C ASP A 19 -28.46 -40.28 -11.85
N LYS A 20 -27.94 -41.46 -12.19
CA LYS A 20 -28.02 -42.00 -13.53
C LYS A 20 -29.49 -42.30 -13.78
N ASP A 21 -30.23 -41.27 -14.13
CA ASP A 21 -31.45 -41.47 -14.87
C ASP A 21 -31.12 -42.33 -16.10
N LYS A 22 -32.09 -43.10 -16.59
CA LYS A 22 -31.97 -44.00 -17.77
C LYS A 22 -31.56 -43.28 -19.09
N THR A 23 -31.00 -42.07 -19.01
CA THR A 23 -30.83 -41.08 -20.08
C THR A 23 -29.40 -40.54 -20.25
N ASN A 24 -28.37 -41.09 -19.57
CA ASN A 24 -26.95 -40.72 -19.69
C ASN A 24 -26.57 -39.26 -19.30
N ILE A 25 -27.46 -38.50 -18.64
CA ILE A 25 -27.18 -37.14 -18.17
C ILE A 25 -26.74 -37.20 -16.70
N THR A 26 -25.62 -36.56 -16.36
CA THR A 26 -25.10 -36.46 -14.99
C THR A 26 -25.29 -35.06 -14.45
N ASN A 27 -25.77 -34.97 -13.20
CA ASN A 27 -25.92 -33.70 -12.50
C ASN A 27 -24.74 -33.50 -11.54
N ILE A 28 -24.17 -32.31 -11.51
CA ILE A 28 -23.21 -31.91 -10.47
C ILE A 28 -23.69 -30.61 -9.82
N THR A 29 -23.37 -30.43 -8.54
CA THR A 29 -23.73 -29.22 -7.78
C THR A 29 -22.47 -28.43 -7.45
N ARG A 30 -22.55 -27.10 -7.56
CA ARG A 30 -21.48 -26.18 -7.18
C ARG A 30 -22.05 -25.01 -6.39
N ILE A 31 -21.40 -24.64 -5.28
CA ILE A 31 -21.70 -23.38 -4.60
C ILE A 31 -21.38 -22.22 -5.55
N ALA A 32 -22.29 -21.25 -5.63
CA ALA A 32 -22.22 -20.10 -6.52
C ALA A 32 -21.21 -19.05 -6.01
N ILE A 33 -19.91 -19.38 -6.06
CA ILE A 33 -18.83 -18.45 -5.71
C ILE A 33 -18.84 -17.26 -6.66
N ASN A 34 -18.87 -17.53 -7.97
CA ASN A 34 -19.13 -16.53 -9.00
C ASN A 34 -20.63 -16.42 -9.25
N GLN A 35 -21.24 -15.31 -8.82
CA GLN A 35 -22.68 -15.05 -8.91
C GLN A 35 -23.16 -14.50 -10.27
N SER A 36 -22.28 -14.44 -11.27
CA SER A 36 -22.66 -14.00 -12.63
C SER A 36 -23.44 -15.04 -13.45
N GLY A 37 -23.56 -16.27 -12.94
CA GLY A 37 -24.26 -17.36 -13.60
C GLY A 37 -25.76 -17.14 -13.69
N SER A 38 -26.35 -17.55 -14.81
CA SER A 38 -27.79 -17.57 -15.03
C SER A 38 -28.22 -18.95 -15.53
N VAL A 39 -29.51 -19.29 -15.40
CA VAL A 39 -30.02 -20.54 -16.00
C VAL A 39 -29.79 -20.52 -17.51
N GLY A 40 -29.21 -21.60 -18.03
CA GLY A 40 -28.77 -21.73 -19.42
C GLY A 40 -27.33 -21.27 -19.69
N SER A 41 -26.61 -20.75 -18.69
CA SER A 41 -25.18 -20.44 -18.83
C SER A 41 -24.35 -21.72 -18.98
N PHE A 42 -23.37 -21.70 -19.87
CA PHE A 42 -22.37 -22.73 -20.04
C PHE A 42 -21.37 -22.71 -18.87
N TYR A 43 -20.93 -23.89 -18.47
CA TYR A 43 -20.00 -24.09 -17.36
C TYR A 43 -18.89 -25.07 -17.78
N ASP A 44 -17.65 -24.69 -17.53
CA ASP A 44 -16.48 -25.55 -17.66
C ASP A 44 -16.14 -26.16 -16.30
N ALA A 45 -16.53 -27.41 -16.07
CA ALA A 45 -16.26 -28.13 -14.83
C ALA A 45 -14.77 -28.48 -14.62
N TYR A 46 -13.92 -28.38 -15.65
CA TYR A 46 -12.48 -28.62 -15.49
C TYR A 46 -11.81 -27.42 -14.81
N GLN A 47 -12.27 -26.21 -15.15
CA GLN A 47 -11.73 -24.95 -14.64
C GLN A 47 -12.70 -24.21 -13.70
N ASP A 48 -13.87 -24.76 -13.38
CA ASP A 48 -14.92 -24.11 -12.59
C ASP A 48 -15.25 -22.68 -13.07
N GLN A 49 -15.34 -22.49 -14.40
CA GLN A 49 -15.63 -21.20 -15.03
C GLN A 49 -17.00 -21.15 -15.69
N ILE A 50 -17.64 -19.98 -15.57
CA ILE A 50 -18.85 -19.64 -16.29
C ILE A 50 -18.43 -19.00 -17.61
N LEU A 51 -18.94 -19.53 -18.72
CA LEU A 51 -18.59 -19.08 -20.06
C LEU A 51 -19.69 -18.16 -20.61
N GLY A 52 -20.32 -18.54 -21.73
CA GLY A 52 -21.46 -17.84 -22.32
C GLY A 52 -22.81 -18.40 -21.88
N LYS A 53 -23.86 -18.06 -22.61
CA LYS A 53 -25.22 -18.58 -22.42
C LYS A 53 -25.72 -19.25 -23.69
N ILE A 54 -26.55 -20.29 -23.54
CA ILE A 54 -27.25 -20.88 -24.66
C ILE A 54 -28.15 -19.83 -25.33
N GLY A 55 -28.09 -19.72 -26.66
CA GLY A 55 -28.88 -18.75 -27.45
C GLY A 55 -30.38 -19.06 -27.55
N ILE A 56 -30.88 -20.03 -26.78
CA ILE A 56 -32.27 -20.46 -26.78
C ILE A 56 -32.96 -19.88 -25.54
N SER A 57 -34.17 -19.33 -25.70
CA SER A 57 -34.94 -18.81 -24.57
C SER A 57 -35.41 -19.96 -23.67
N CYS A 58 -34.71 -20.15 -22.56
CA CYS A 58 -35.08 -21.06 -21.49
C CYS A 58 -36.31 -20.51 -20.75
N LYS A 59 -37.47 -21.18 -20.86
CA LYS A 59 -38.62 -20.90 -19.97
C LYS A 59 -38.27 -21.43 -18.59
N THR A 60 -38.11 -20.53 -17.63
CA THR A 60 -37.75 -20.87 -16.25
C THR A 60 -39.00 -21.05 -15.39
N ASP A 61 -39.02 -22.16 -14.66
CA ASP A 61 -39.97 -22.41 -13.59
C ASP A 61 -39.38 -21.87 -12.29
N LEU A 62 -40.16 -21.07 -11.55
CA LEU A 62 -39.77 -20.55 -10.25
C LEU A 62 -40.58 -21.25 -9.15
N SER A 63 -39.90 -21.87 -8.20
CA SER A 63 -40.54 -22.47 -7.03
C SER A 63 -39.91 -21.94 -5.74
N THR A 64 -40.67 -21.94 -4.64
CA THR A 64 -40.18 -21.57 -3.30
C THR A 64 -39.64 -22.81 -2.59
N SER A 65 -38.46 -22.70 -1.98
CA SER A 65 -37.92 -23.78 -1.13
C SER A 65 -38.70 -23.84 0.18
N GLN A 66 -39.03 -25.06 0.61
CA GLN A 66 -39.69 -25.31 1.89
C GLN A 66 -38.69 -25.64 3.01
N LYS A 67 -37.37 -25.60 2.73
CA LYS A 67 -36.36 -25.90 3.74
C LYS A 67 -36.30 -24.78 4.79
N PRO A 68 -36.28 -25.12 6.09
CA PRO A 68 -36.15 -24.11 7.14
C PRO A 68 -34.76 -23.47 7.11
N LEU A 69 -34.65 -22.27 7.70
CA LEU A 69 -33.36 -21.65 7.97
C LEU A 69 -32.62 -22.51 9.01
N ILE A 70 -31.31 -22.68 8.79
CA ILE A 70 -30.43 -23.42 9.68
C ILE A 70 -29.37 -22.46 10.21
N CYS A 71 -29.28 -22.39 11.53
CA CYS A 71 -28.36 -21.58 12.30
C CYS A 71 -27.72 -22.43 13.39
N VAL A 72 -26.40 -22.56 13.38
CA VAL A 72 -25.64 -23.44 14.29
C VAL A 72 -24.34 -22.79 14.76
N VAL A 73 -23.87 -23.15 15.96
CA VAL A 73 -22.66 -22.60 16.59
C VAL A 73 -21.62 -23.69 16.77
N HIS A 74 -20.37 -23.38 16.45
CA HIS A 74 -19.25 -24.30 16.58
C HIS A 74 -18.04 -23.65 17.26
N LYS A 75 -17.25 -24.50 17.94
CA LYS A 75 -16.03 -24.08 18.64
C LYS A 75 -14.82 -24.31 17.76
N GLY A 76 -13.87 -23.37 17.80
CA GLY A 76 -12.57 -23.53 17.15
C GLY A 76 -11.75 -24.68 17.75
N ARG A 77 -10.75 -25.14 16.99
CA ARG A 77 -9.92 -26.33 17.29
C ARG A 77 -10.71 -27.63 17.47
N THR A 78 -11.83 -27.75 16.76
CA THR A 78 -12.50 -29.04 16.57
C THR A 78 -12.19 -29.57 15.17
N ARG A 79 -12.28 -30.90 14.96
CA ARG A 79 -12.10 -31.52 13.64
C ARG A 79 -12.98 -30.86 12.57
N ASP A 80 -14.20 -30.49 12.95
CA ASP A 80 -15.17 -29.84 12.07
C ASP A 80 -14.78 -28.40 11.66
N THR A 81 -13.79 -27.78 12.33
CA THR A 81 -13.34 -26.40 12.10
C THR A 81 -11.91 -26.30 11.55
N GLU A 82 -11.29 -27.43 11.22
CA GLU A 82 -9.93 -27.47 10.64
C GLU A 82 -9.92 -26.90 9.21
N ASN A 83 -10.90 -27.31 8.40
CA ASN A 83 -11.06 -26.85 7.03
C ASN A 83 -12.19 -25.81 6.93
N LEU A 84 -11.80 -24.54 6.85
CA LEU A 84 -12.75 -23.44 6.76
C LEU A 84 -13.62 -23.48 5.49
N LEU A 85 -13.15 -23.98 4.36
CA LEU A 85 -14.00 -24.04 3.17
C LEU A 85 -15.01 -25.21 3.26
N GLU A 86 -14.62 -26.28 3.95
CA GLU A 86 -15.50 -27.41 4.23
C GLU A 86 -16.62 -27.06 5.21
N ILE A 87 -16.35 -26.23 6.23
CA ILE A 87 -17.35 -25.82 7.21
C ILE A 87 -18.53 -25.05 6.58
N VAL A 88 -18.34 -24.48 5.39
CA VAL A 88 -19.39 -23.78 4.63
C VAL A 88 -19.90 -24.63 3.45
N GLY A 89 -19.66 -25.94 3.47
CA GLY A 89 -20.22 -26.88 2.49
C GLY A 89 -19.59 -26.82 1.09
N ILE A 90 -18.43 -26.17 0.90
CA ILE A 90 -17.75 -26.17 -0.40
C ILE A 90 -17.19 -27.56 -0.66
N SER A 91 -17.60 -28.17 -1.78
CA SER A 91 -17.14 -29.50 -2.22
C SER A 91 -15.62 -29.55 -2.41
N TYR A 92 -14.99 -30.69 -2.12
CA TYR A 92 -13.54 -30.89 -2.30
C TYR A 92 -13.03 -30.42 -3.68
N ALA A 93 -13.75 -30.71 -4.76
CA ALA A 93 -13.38 -30.27 -6.10
C ALA A 93 -13.27 -28.74 -6.22
N LEU A 94 -14.29 -28.02 -5.74
CA LEU A 94 -14.29 -26.56 -5.73
C LEU A 94 -13.29 -25.98 -4.72
N ARG A 95 -13.03 -26.66 -3.59
CA ARG A 95 -11.97 -26.26 -2.63
C ARG A 95 -10.59 -26.30 -3.28
N LEU A 96 -10.28 -27.37 -4.01
CA LEU A 96 -9.04 -27.45 -4.79
C LEU A 96 -8.97 -26.34 -5.85
N SER A 97 -10.07 -26.05 -6.54
CA SER A 97 -10.12 -24.94 -7.50
C SER A 97 -9.82 -23.58 -6.85
N ILE A 98 -10.29 -23.34 -5.61
CA ILE A 98 -9.98 -22.12 -4.85
C ILE A 98 -8.50 -22.11 -4.43
N LEU A 99 -8.03 -23.20 -3.80
CA LEU A 99 -6.66 -23.31 -3.27
C LEU A 99 -5.60 -23.18 -4.36
N LEU A 100 -5.88 -23.75 -5.54
CA LEU A 100 -5.00 -23.67 -6.71
C LEU A 100 -5.19 -22.38 -7.51
N LYS A 101 -6.00 -21.42 -7.03
CA LYS A 101 -6.32 -20.15 -7.70
C LYS A 101 -6.85 -20.33 -9.14
N ILE A 102 -7.59 -21.41 -9.38
CA ILE A 102 -8.42 -21.58 -10.58
C ILE A 102 -9.63 -20.65 -10.48
N VAL A 103 -10.25 -20.60 -9.29
CA VAL A 103 -11.38 -19.74 -8.96
C VAL A 103 -10.93 -18.70 -7.93
N GLN A 104 -11.23 -17.43 -8.19
CA GLN A 104 -10.99 -16.37 -7.21
C GLN A 104 -11.99 -16.48 -6.05
N PRO A 105 -11.53 -16.49 -4.79
CA PRO A 105 -12.43 -16.63 -3.64
C PRO A 105 -13.24 -15.36 -3.40
N THR A 106 -14.53 -15.40 -3.72
CA THR A 106 -15.48 -14.29 -3.46
C THR A 106 -16.62 -14.72 -2.52
N GLY A 107 -17.24 -13.75 -1.85
CA GLY A 107 -18.39 -13.98 -0.97
C GLY A 107 -18.04 -14.91 0.19
N ILE A 108 -18.73 -16.05 0.30
CA ILE A 108 -18.49 -17.03 1.36
C ILE A 108 -17.11 -17.69 1.24
N ALA A 109 -16.55 -17.82 0.02
CA ALA A 109 -15.24 -18.43 -0.21
C ALA A 109 -14.07 -17.56 0.25
N SER A 110 -14.28 -16.24 0.40
CA SER A 110 -13.27 -15.31 0.95
C SER A 110 -12.91 -15.63 2.42
N LEU A 111 -13.65 -16.53 3.06
CA LEU A 111 -13.33 -17.12 4.36
C LEU A 111 -11.91 -17.73 4.42
N ILE A 112 -11.36 -18.19 3.29
CA ILE A 112 -9.97 -18.67 3.20
C ILE A 112 -8.95 -17.60 3.60
N ASP A 113 -9.32 -16.32 3.57
CA ASP A 113 -8.50 -15.17 3.92
C ASP A 113 -8.62 -14.75 5.40
N TYR A 114 -9.25 -15.57 6.25
CA TYR A 114 -9.30 -15.30 7.68
C TYR A 114 -7.90 -15.37 8.32
N LEU A 115 -7.41 -14.24 8.85
CA LEU A 115 -6.02 -14.07 9.31
C LEU A 115 -5.78 -14.31 10.81
N ARG A 116 -6.83 -14.49 11.62
CA ARG A 116 -6.67 -14.64 13.07
C ARG A 116 -6.48 -16.10 13.45
N VAL A 117 -5.80 -16.33 14.56
CA VAL A 117 -5.62 -17.67 15.14
C VAL A 117 -6.99 -18.25 15.48
N ILE A 118 -7.25 -19.46 15.01
CA ILE A 118 -8.40 -20.25 15.43
C ILE A 118 -7.96 -21.04 16.67
N ASP A 119 -8.49 -20.66 17.81
CA ASP A 119 -8.21 -21.30 19.09
C ASP A 119 -9.49 -21.78 19.78
N LYS A 120 -9.35 -22.26 21.02
CA LYS A 120 -10.49 -22.73 21.82
C LYS A 120 -11.49 -21.62 22.16
N HIS A 121 -11.11 -20.35 22.01
CA HIS A 121 -11.93 -19.17 22.26
C HIS A 121 -12.60 -18.64 20.98
N THR A 122 -12.35 -19.25 19.82
CA THR A 122 -13.03 -18.90 18.58
C THR A 122 -14.40 -19.59 18.50
N ARG A 123 -15.42 -18.88 18.00
CA ARG A 123 -16.74 -19.42 17.65
C ARG A 123 -17.11 -19.13 16.21
N PHE A 124 -17.80 -20.08 15.59
CA PHE A 124 -18.34 -19.97 14.25
C PHE A 124 -19.86 -20.06 14.33
N LEU A 125 -20.57 -19.00 13.95
CA LEU A 125 -22.01 -18.98 13.80
C LEU A 125 -22.33 -19.14 12.32
N TYR A 126 -22.76 -20.34 11.93
CA TYR A 126 -23.10 -20.70 10.55
C TYR A 126 -24.58 -20.51 10.29
N ILE A 127 -24.93 -19.90 9.17
CA ILE A 127 -26.30 -19.54 8.79
C ILE A 127 -26.53 -19.91 7.32
N HIS A 128 -27.58 -20.69 7.07
CA HIS A 128 -27.98 -21.11 5.74
C HIS A 128 -29.51 -21.10 5.58
N GLN A 129 -30.00 -20.55 4.48
CA GLN A 129 -31.42 -20.55 4.15
C GLN A 129 -31.61 -20.59 2.64
N GLU A 130 -32.32 -21.59 2.14
CA GLU A 130 -32.84 -21.60 0.77
C GLU A 130 -34.18 -20.85 0.70
N SER A 131 -34.46 -20.21 -0.44
CA SER A 131 -35.67 -19.40 -0.60
C SER A 131 -36.43 -19.68 -1.88
N ARG A 132 -35.75 -19.62 -3.03
CA ARG A 132 -36.35 -19.90 -4.34
C ARG A 132 -35.40 -20.74 -5.19
N ILE A 133 -36.00 -21.56 -6.02
CA ILE A 133 -35.32 -22.39 -7.01
C ILE A 133 -35.80 -21.90 -8.38
N GLU A 134 -34.85 -21.51 -9.21
CA GLU A 134 -35.09 -21.15 -10.61
C GLU A 134 -34.59 -22.30 -11.47
N SER A 135 -35.46 -22.97 -12.23
CA SER A 135 -35.11 -24.17 -13.00
C SER A 135 -35.55 -24.07 -14.45
N CYS A 136 -34.70 -24.51 -15.37
CA CYS A 136 -35.07 -24.79 -16.76
C CYS A 136 -34.70 -26.23 -17.16
N GLN A 137 -34.50 -27.11 -16.18
CA GLN A 137 -33.94 -28.44 -16.41
C GLN A 137 -34.77 -29.27 -17.41
N ASN A 138 -36.09 -29.29 -17.28
CA ASN A 138 -36.97 -30.08 -18.17
C ASN A 138 -36.89 -29.64 -19.63
N HIS A 139 -36.82 -28.34 -19.88
CA HIS A 139 -36.69 -27.79 -21.22
C HIS A 139 -35.28 -28.04 -21.76
N LEU A 140 -34.24 -27.81 -20.97
CA LEU A 140 -32.85 -28.04 -21.36
C LEU A 140 -32.58 -29.51 -21.70
N ILE A 141 -33.10 -30.46 -20.93
CA ILE A 141 -32.98 -31.89 -21.23
C ILE A 141 -33.61 -32.22 -22.59
N LYS A 142 -34.78 -31.63 -22.91
CA LYS A 142 -35.42 -31.82 -24.23
C LYS A 142 -34.57 -31.22 -25.35
N VAL A 143 -34.04 -30.01 -25.15
CA VAL A 143 -33.15 -29.35 -26.12
C VAL A 143 -31.90 -30.21 -26.37
N ILE A 144 -31.19 -30.62 -25.32
CA ILE A 144 -30.00 -31.46 -25.40
C ILE A 144 -30.29 -32.78 -26.14
N LYS A 145 -31.44 -33.41 -25.88
CA LYS A 145 -31.84 -34.65 -26.58
C LYS A 145 -32.19 -34.44 -28.06
N SER A 146 -32.70 -33.27 -28.43
CA SER A 146 -33.13 -32.96 -29.81
C SER A 146 -31.99 -32.61 -30.76
N TYR A 147 -30.87 -32.09 -30.24
CA TYR A 147 -29.70 -31.72 -31.04
C TYR A 147 -28.68 -32.87 -31.06
N LYS A 148 -28.52 -33.54 -32.22
CA LYS A 148 -27.52 -34.61 -32.41
C LYS A 148 -26.06 -34.13 -32.44
N SER A 149 -25.83 -32.83 -32.56
CA SER A 149 -24.49 -32.23 -32.48
C SER A 149 -24.63 -30.77 -32.04
N PHE A 150 -24.31 -30.48 -30.78
CA PHE A 150 -23.95 -29.12 -30.42
C PHE A 150 -22.57 -28.86 -31.03
N THR A 151 -22.49 -28.07 -32.10
CA THR A 151 -21.23 -27.44 -32.51
C THR A 151 -20.92 -26.32 -31.51
N LEU A 152 -20.45 -26.70 -30.32
CA LEU A 152 -19.97 -25.77 -29.31
C LEU A 152 -18.55 -25.33 -29.71
N GLN A 153 -18.39 -24.07 -30.08
CA GLN A 153 -17.07 -23.42 -30.20
C GLN A 153 -16.43 -23.16 -28.81
N THR A 154 -16.86 -23.85 -27.75
CA THR A 154 -16.56 -23.52 -26.35
C THR A 154 -16.12 -24.76 -25.58
N SER A 155 -15.22 -24.60 -24.59
CA SER A 155 -14.78 -25.67 -23.65
C SER A 155 -15.84 -26.11 -22.63
N ALA A 156 -17.11 -25.76 -22.85
CA ALA A 156 -18.21 -26.04 -21.93
C ALA A 156 -18.42 -27.55 -21.76
N THR A 157 -18.47 -28.02 -20.52
CA THR A 157 -18.79 -29.41 -20.19
C THR A 157 -20.21 -29.56 -19.64
N HIS A 158 -20.76 -28.49 -19.05
CA HIS A 158 -22.08 -28.47 -18.42
C HIS A 158 -22.87 -27.19 -18.75
N ILE A 159 -24.16 -27.21 -18.40
CA ILE A 159 -25.05 -26.04 -18.44
C ILE A 159 -25.68 -25.87 -17.04
N ILE A 160 -25.77 -24.63 -16.56
CA ILE A 160 -26.54 -24.30 -15.35
C ILE A 160 -28.01 -24.54 -15.64
N ALA A 161 -28.56 -25.64 -15.11
CA ALA A 161 -29.96 -26.01 -15.30
C ALA A 161 -30.86 -25.44 -14.22
N GLN A 162 -30.35 -25.34 -12.99
CA GLN A 162 -31.06 -24.73 -11.88
C GLN A 162 -30.15 -23.81 -11.06
N ILE A 163 -30.75 -22.79 -10.45
CA ILE A 163 -30.12 -21.91 -9.47
C ILE A 163 -30.94 -21.95 -8.19
N ILE A 164 -30.29 -22.30 -7.08
CA ILE A 164 -30.86 -22.16 -5.74
C ILE A 164 -30.46 -20.78 -5.22
N TRP A 165 -31.43 -20.02 -4.72
CA TRP A 165 -31.23 -18.68 -4.17
C TRP A 165 -31.48 -18.67 -2.66
N GLY A 166 -30.75 -17.83 -1.92
CA GLY A 166 -30.90 -17.72 -0.48
C GLY A 166 -29.79 -16.99 0.24
N ILE A 167 -29.69 -17.24 1.54
CA ILE A 167 -28.71 -16.66 2.47
C ILE A 167 -27.72 -17.74 2.87
N HIS A 168 -26.43 -17.44 2.75
CA HIS A 168 -25.35 -18.29 3.25
C HIS A 168 -24.29 -17.40 3.87
N ALA A 169 -24.09 -17.56 5.17
CA ALA A 169 -23.20 -16.72 5.94
C ALA A 169 -22.51 -17.51 7.04
N ILE A 170 -21.30 -17.08 7.40
CA ILE A 170 -20.59 -17.52 8.58
C ILE A 170 -20.04 -16.30 9.32
N VAL A 171 -20.28 -16.26 10.62
CA VAL A 171 -19.78 -15.21 11.51
C VAL A 171 -18.73 -15.83 12.43
N ILE A 172 -17.50 -15.35 12.34
CA ILE A 172 -16.40 -15.77 13.21
C ILE A 172 -16.26 -14.77 14.35
N LEU A 173 -16.27 -15.28 15.57
CA LEU A 173 -16.21 -14.52 16.81
C LEU A 173 -14.96 -14.94 17.59
N GLN A 174 -14.15 -13.98 18.02
CA GLN A 174 -13.08 -14.21 18.98
C GLN A 174 -13.57 -13.78 20.36
N LEU A 175 -13.67 -14.73 21.30
CA LEU A 175 -14.21 -14.48 22.63
C LEU A 175 -13.09 -14.19 23.64
N PRO A 176 -13.37 -13.37 24.68
CA PRO A 176 -12.48 -13.28 25.82
C PRO A 176 -12.57 -14.57 26.68
N PRO A 177 -11.45 -15.10 27.21
CA PRO A 177 -11.42 -16.38 27.92
C PRO A 177 -12.35 -16.48 29.14
N ASP A 178 -12.70 -15.35 29.77
CA ASP A 178 -13.48 -15.26 31.00
C ASP A 178 -15.00 -15.15 30.79
N GLN A 179 -15.49 -15.02 29.54
CA GLN A 179 -16.91 -14.82 29.23
C GLN A 179 -17.47 -15.84 28.23
N GLU A 180 -16.77 -16.97 28.02
CA GLU A 180 -17.16 -17.95 27.00
C GLU A 180 -18.55 -18.53 27.24
N THR A 181 -18.90 -18.81 28.49
CA THR A 181 -20.16 -19.47 28.85
C THR A 181 -21.36 -18.58 28.59
N GLU A 182 -21.30 -17.30 29.00
CA GLU A 182 -22.37 -16.34 28.76
C GLU A 182 -22.58 -16.09 27.28
N ILE A 183 -21.49 -15.95 26.51
CA ILE A 183 -21.58 -15.73 25.07
C ILE A 183 -22.05 -16.99 24.34
N ASP A 184 -21.62 -18.19 24.75
CA ASP A 184 -22.12 -19.46 24.20
C ASP A 184 -23.63 -19.58 24.40
N ASN A 185 -24.15 -19.22 25.57
CA ASN A 185 -25.59 -19.19 25.85
C ASN A 185 -26.32 -18.18 24.95
N LEU A 186 -25.79 -16.97 24.78
CA LEU A 186 -26.35 -15.96 23.88
C LEU A 186 -26.40 -16.47 22.42
N LEU A 187 -25.32 -17.09 21.93
CA LEU A 187 -25.26 -17.63 20.58
C LEU A 187 -26.28 -18.77 20.38
N GLN A 188 -26.48 -19.62 21.39
CA GLN A 188 -27.53 -20.65 21.36
C GLN A 188 -28.93 -20.05 21.28
N GLN A 189 -29.19 -18.97 22.03
CA GLN A 189 -30.46 -18.25 21.93
C GLN A 189 -30.67 -17.62 20.54
N ILE A 190 -29.61 -17.04 19.95
CA ILE A 190 -29.65 -16.49 18.59
C ILE A 190 -30.01 -17.60 17.59
N CYS A 191 -29.35 -18.75 17.67
CA CYS A 191 -29.67 -19.91 16.83
C CYS A 191 -31.11 -20.37 17.01
N HIS A 192 -31.59 -20.47 18.26
CA HIS A 192 -32.96 -20.87 18.53
C HIS A 192 -33.98 -19.93 17.86
N CYS A 193 -33.79 -18.60 18.01
CA CYS A 193 -34.66 -17.59 17.39
C CYS A 193 -34.64 -17.68 15.85
N LEU A 194 -33.45 -17.81 15.26
CA LEU A 194 -33.30 -17.91 13.81
C LEU A 194 -33.89 -19.21 13.26
N ASN A 195 -33.70 -20.35 13.92
CA ASN A 195 -34.21 -21.64 13.45
C ASN A 195 -35.75 -21.71 13.50
N HIS A 196 -36.37 -21.29 14.62
CA HIS A 196 -37.80 -21.53 14.85
C HIS A 196 -38.71 -20.42 14.34
N ASN A 197 -38.17 -19.23 14.01
CA ASN A 197 -38.98 -18.09 13.53
C ASN A 197 -40.05 -17.59 14.51
N GLU A 198 -39.97 -17.98 15.78
CA GLU A 198 -41.06 -17.79 16.74
C GLU A 198 -40.95 -16.48 17.53
N TYR A 199 -39.75 -15.88 17.69
CA TYR A 199 -39.56 -14.62 18.43
C TYR A 199 -38.39 -13.78 17.89
N HIS A 200 -38.57 -12.45 17.85
CA HIS A 200 -37.45 -11.52 17.66
C HIS A 200 -36.71 -11.34 18.98
N MET A 201 -35.40 -11.55 18.99
CA MET A 201 -34.57 -11.33 20.17
C MET A 201 -34.41 -9.82 20.41
N GLU A 202 -34.76 -9.38 21.63
CA GLU A 202 -34.44 -8.04 22.10
C GLU A 202 -33.04 -8.00 22.71
N PHE A 203 -32.20 -7.10 22.20
CA PHE A 203 -30.86 -6.86 22.74
C PHE A 203 -30.95 -5.86 23.89
N THR A 204 -31.20 -6.36 25.10
CA THR A 204 -31.21 -5.56 26.33
C THR A 204 -29.84 -4.90 26.56
N PRO A 205 -29.74 -3.84 27.39
CA PRO A 205 -28.47 -3.20 27.71
C PRO A 205 -27.39 -4.17 28.21
N GLU A 206 -27.78 -5.21 28.96
CA GLU A 206 -26.87 -6.24 29.48
C GLU A 206 -26.32 -7.11 28.35
N ILE A 207 -27.18 -7.56 27.42
CA ILE A 207 -26.76 -8.33 26.24
C ILE A 207 -25.85 -7.49 25.35
N LYS A 208 -26.17 -6.20 25.14
CA LYS A 208 -25.32 -5.29 24.38
C LYS A 208 -23.96 -5.10 25.04
N HIS A 209 -23.91 -5.01 26.37
CA HIS A 209 -22.64 -4.98 27.09
C HIS A 209 -21.85 -6.28 26.84
N LEU A 210 -22.49 -7.44 26.89
CA LEU A 210 -21.83 -8.72 26.63
C LEU A 210 -21.26 -8.79 25.20
N ILE A 211 -22.05 -8.38 24.19
CA ILE A 211 -21.61 -8.33 22.79
C ILE A 211 -20.41 -7.38 22.60
N ASN A 212 -20.39 -6.24 23.30
CA ASN A 212 -19.27 -5.30 23.22
C ASN A 212 -17.96 -5.87 23.83
N LYS A 213 -18.01 -6.95 24.62
CA LYS A 213 -16.81 -7.64 25.13
C LYS A 213 -16.17 -8.60 24.11
N ILE A 214 -16.86 -8.92 23.01
CA ILE A 214 -16.33 -9.79 21.96
C ILE A 214 -15.10 -9.11 21.33
N ILE A 215 -13.95 -9.81 21.31
CA ILE A 215 -12.67 -9.27 20.85
C ILE A 215 -12.74 -8.93 19.35
N SER A 216 -13.42 -9.76 18.57
CA SER A 216 -13.70 -9.46 17.16
C SER A 216 -14.86 -10.26 16.60
N THR A 217 -15.55 -9.66 15.64
CA THR A 217 -16.59 -10.28 14.83
C THR A 217 -16.26 -10.07 13.36
N THR A 218 -16.23 -11.14 12.56
CA THR A 218 -16.01 -11.09 11.10
C THR A 218 -17.09 -11.90 10.40
N CYS A 219 -17.75 -11.34 9.39
CA CYS A 219 -18.81 -12.02 8.63
C CYS A 219 -18.39 -12.25 7.17
N TYR A 220 -18.54 -13.49 6.71
CA TYR A 220 -18.42 -13.87 5.30
C TYR A 220 -19.77 -14.37 4.81
N SER A 221 -20.17 -13.96 3.60
CA SER A 221 -21.47 -14.34 3.06
C SER A 221 -21.52 -14.25 1.54
N ASN A 222 -22.44 -15.01 0.92
CA ASN A 222 -22.85 -14.81 -0.47
C ASN A 222 -23.55 -13.44 -0.67
N ILE A 223 -23.97 -12.75 0.39
CA ILE A 223 -24.56 -11.42 0.33
C ILE A 223 -23.54 -10.38 0.81
N HIS A 224 -23.04 -9.55 -0.11
CA HIS A 224 -21.99 -8.56 0.16
C HIS A 224 -22.37 -7.53 1.25
N ASP A 225 -23.66 -7.22 1.44
CA ASP A 225 -24.05 -6.28 2.50
C ASP A 225 -23.85 -6.85 3.91
N LEU A 226 -23.91 -8.17 4.10
CA LEU A 226 -23.66 -8.80 5.40
C LEU A 226 -22.20 -8.68 5.83
N THR A 227 -21.26 -8.69 4.88
CA THR A 227 -19.83 -8.68 5.18
C THR A 227 -19.34 -7.32 5.70
N LYS A 228 -20.16 -6.27 5.60
CA LYS A 228 -19.85 -4.91 6.09
C LYS A 228 -20.04 -4.75 7.60
N PHE A 229 -20.78 -5.65 8.25
CA PHE A 229 -21.10 -5.53 9.67
C PHE A 229 -20.01 -6.16 10.54
N THR A 230 -19.59 -5.42 11.57
CA THR A 230 -18.54 -5.85 12.52
C THR A 230 -19.08 -6.13 13.92
N LYS A 231 -20.40 -6.14 14.11
CA LYS A 231 -21.07 -6.41 15.38
C LYS A 231 -22.12 -7.50 15.22
N LEU A 232 -22.19 -8.39 16.21
CA LEU A 232 -23.08 -9.57 16.18
C LEU A 232 -24.57 -9.20 16.12
N ASP A 233 -25.00 -8.19 16.88
CA ASP A 233 -26.40 -7.78 16.94
C ASP A 233 -26.87 -7.09 15.65
N ASP A 234 -25.99 -6.32 15.00
CA ASP A 234 -26.29 -5.73 13.68
C ASP A 234 -26.45 -6.83 12.61
N ILE A 235 -25.56 -7.84 12.62
CA ILE A 235 -25.65 -9.00 11.72
C ILE A 235 -26.97 -9.76 11.96
N TYR A 236 -27.30 -10.08 13.20
CA TYR A 236 -28.56 -10.75 13.54
C TYR A 236 -29.78 -9.97 13.06
N ARG A 237 -29.82 -8.65 13.33
CA ARG A 237 -30.94 -7.79 12.91
C ARG A 237 -31.08 -7.80 11.39
N ARG A 238 -29.96 -7.70 10.67
CA ARG A 238 -29.95 -7.69 9.21
C ARG A 238 -30.43 -9.02 8.62
N ILE A 239 -29.95 -10.16 9.13
CA ILE A 239 -30.40 -11.49 8.71
C ILE A 239 -31.89 -11.69 8.98
N SER A 240 -32.36 -11.27 10.17
CA SER A 240 -33.77 -11.36 10.54
C SER A 240 -34.69 -10.55 9.61
N GLN A 241 -34.21 -9.41 9.11
CA GLN A 241 -34.93 -8.60 8.11
C GLN A 241 -34.94 -9.29 6.74
N MET A 242 -33.78 -9.75 6.25
CA MET A 242 -33.65 -10.35 4.92
C MET A 242 -34.41 -11.66 4.78
N ARG A 243 -34.53 -12.44 5.86
CA ARG A 243 -35.29 -13.69 5.88
C ARG A 243 -36.71 -13.55 5.30
N LYS A 244 -37.34 -12.38 5.47
CA LYS A 244 -38.69 -12.06 4.99
C LYS A 244 -38.70 -11.40 3.59
N ASN A 245 -37.55 -10.97 3.07
CA ASN A 245 -37.42 -10.25 1.81
C ASN A 245 -36.53 -11.00 0.80
N PHE A 246 -37.14 -11.91 0.03
CA PHE A 246 -36.42 -12.77 -0.92
C PHE A 246 -35.73 -12.03 -2.07
N ASN A 247 -36.05 -10.74 -2.31
CA ASN A 247 -35.38 -9.93 -3.34
C ASN A 247 -33.91 -9.63 -2.97
N GLU A 248 -33.59 -9.68 -1.69
CA GLU A 248 -32.24 -9.44 -1.17
C GLU A 248 -31.38 -10.71 -1.17
N HIS A 249 -32.00 -11.87 -1.42
CA HIS A 249 -31.29 -13.13 -1.51
C HIS A 249 -30.44 -13.20 -2.78
N ARG A 250 -29.39 -14.00 -2.74
CA ARG A 250 -28.42 -14.17 -3.84
C ARG A 250 -28.26 -15.64 -4.19
N GLN A 251 -27.61 -15.92 -5.31
CA GLN A 251 -27.34 -17.28 -5.75
C GLN A 251 -26.53 -18.02 -4.68
N LEU A 252 -27.00 -19.21 -4.31
CA LEU A 252 -26.37 -20.14 -3.37
C LEU A 252 -25.63 -21.23 -4.10
N GLU A 253 -26.32 -21.89 -5.02
CA GLU A 253 -25.83 -23.08 -5.71
C GLU A 253 -26.30 -23.11 -7.15
N TYR A 254 -25.46 -23.69 -7.99
CA TYR A 254 -25.74 -24.07 -9.36
C TYR A 254 -25.90 -25.58 -9.45
N ILE A 255 -27.01 -26.03 -10.02
CA ILE A 255 -27.20 -27.40 -10.44
C ILE A 255 -26.90 -27.47 -11.94
N LEU A 256 -25.85 -28.21 -12.26
CA LEU A 256 -25.25 -28.29 -13.58
C LEU A 256 -25.63 -29.63 -14.23
N ILE A 257 -26.06 -29.61 -15.48
CA ILE A 257 -26.32 -30.81 -16.28
C ILE A 257 -25.23 -30.98 -17.33
N SER A 258 -24.76 -32.20 -17.56
CA SER A 258 -23.71 -32.48 -18.54
C SER A 258 -24.19 -32.29 -19.98
N ILE A 259 -23.27 -31.84 -20.84
CA ILE A 259 -23.47 -31.75 -22.29
C ILE A 259 -22.89 -33.02 -22.94
N PRO A 260 -23.66 -33.78 -23.74
CA PRO A 260 -23.13 -34.91 -24.50
C PRO A 260 -22.08 -34.44 -25.52
N SER A 261 -20.88 -35.01 -25.49
CA SER A 261 -19.81 -34.66 -26.43
C SER A 261 -20.09 -35.22 -27.85
N SER A 262 -19.82 -34.42 -28.88
CA SER A 262 -19.96 -34.84 -30.30
C SER A 262 -18.67 -35.43 -30.89
N SER A 263 -17.63 -35.68 -30.10
CA SER A 263 -16.33 -36.13 -30.59
C SER A 263 -16.17 -37.66 -30.50
N PRO A 264 -15.83 -38.37 -31.60
CA PRO A 264 -15.58 -39.82 -31.59
C PRO A 264 -14.25 -40.24 -30.93
N GLN A 265 -13.44 -39.29 -30.44
CA GLN A 265 -12.09 -39.57 -29.93
C GLN A 265 -12.00 -39.82 -28.42
N HIS A 266 -13.10 -39.67 -27.69
CA HIS A 266 -13.17 -40.07 -26.29
C HIS A 266 -14.16 -41.22 -26.16
N ASN A 267 -13.64 -42.43 -25.93
CA ASN A 267 -14.43 -43.63 -25.76
C ASN A 267 -15.60 -43.37 -24.80
N SER A 268 -16.80 -43.68 -25.31
CA SER A 268 -18.05 -43.80 -24.60
C SER A 268 -17.86 -44.55 -23.28
N ASN A 269 -17.81 -43.80 -22.16
CA ASN A 269 -18.08 -44.20 -20.77
C ASN A 269 -17.39 -43.31 -19.72
N THR A 270 -16.66 -42.25 -20.11
CA THR A 270 -16.01 -41.35 -19.14
C THR A 270 -17.01 -40.38 -18.52
N THR A 271 -17.61 -40.81 -17.41
CA THR A 271 -18.18 -39.92 -16.40
C THR A 271 -17.19 -38.80 -16.07
N VAL A 272 -17.66 -37.55 -16.04
CA VAL A 272 -16.87 -36.35 -15.70
C VAL A 272 -16.36 -36.36 -14.24
N ASN A 273 -16.70 -37.39 -13.47
CA ASN A 273 -16.05 -37.74 -12.22
C ASN A 273 -14.95 -38.77 -12.47
N ILE A 274 -13.71 -38.30 -12.45
CA ILE A 274 -12.62 -39.17 -12.05
C ILE A 274 -12.67 -39.14 -10.53
N ASP A 275 -13.11 -40.24 -9.93
CA ASP A 275 -12.93 -40.48 -8.51
C ASP A 275 -11.41 -40.51 -8.26
N ILE A 276 -10.84 -39.34 -7.98
CA ILE A 276 -9.48 -39.24 -7.49
C ILE A 276 -9.51 -39.83 -6.09
N ASP A 277 -8.59 -40.75 -5.79
CA ASP A 277 -8.53 -41.40 -4.49
C ASP A 277 -8.52 -40.35 -3.36
N ARG A 278 -9.52 -40.46 -2.47
CA ARG A 278 -9.79 -39.51 -1.40
C ARG A 278 -8.61 -39.31 -0.47
N ILE A 279 -7.83 -40.36 -0.21
CA ILE A 279 -6.62 -40.29 0.62
C ILE A 279 -5.62 -39.28 0.04
N HIS A 280 -5.45 -39.31 -1.27
CA HIS A 280 -4.50 -38.45 -1.94
C HIS A 280 -5.00 -37.01 -2.09
N ILE A 281 -6.31 -36.82 -2.29
CA ILE A 281 -6.95 -35.50 -2.28
C ILE A 281 -6.83 -34.84 -0.91
N ASP A 282 -7.07 -35.57 0.17
CA ASP A 282 -6.98 -35.05 1.53
C ASP A 282 -5.55 -34.58 1.84
N TYR A 283 -4.54 -35.36 1.42
CA TYR A 283 -3.13 -34.97 1.55
C TYR A 283 -2.80 -33.69 0.76
N LEU A 284 -3.25 -33.61 -0.50
CA LEU A 284 -3.02 -32.44 -1.34
C LEU A 284 -3.73 -31.20 -0.78
N GLU A 285 -4.97 -31.34 -0.33
CA GLU A 285 -5.75 -30.27 0.28
C GLU A 285 -5.06 -29.74 1.55
N GLN A 286 -4.60 -30.63 2.44
CA GLN A 286 -3.86 -30.25 3.64
C GLN A 286 -2.57 -29.49 3.31
N TYR A 287 -1.80 -29.98 2.34
CA TYR A 287 -0.58 -29.32 1.87
C TYR A 287 -0.88 -27.89 1.38
N LEU A 288 -1.85 -27.74 0.47
CA LEU A 288 -2.22 -26.45 -0.10
C LEU A 288 -2.76 -25.46 0.95
N GLN A 289 -3.56 -25.94 1.90
CA GLN A 289 -4.09 -25.13 3.00
C GLN A 289 -2.98 -24.63 3.92
N GLN A 290 -2.06 -25.53 4.30
CA GLN A 290 -0.91 -25.18 5.13
C GLN A 290 -0.07 -24.10 4.43
N ARG A 291 0.29 -24.30 3.17
CA ARG A 291 1.11 -23.35 2.41
C ARG A 291 0.44 -22.00 2.21
N THR A 292 -0.83 -22.01 1.86
CA THR A 292 -1.62 -20.78 1.72
C THR A 292 -1.65 -19.99 3.03
N SER A 293 -1.80 -20.67 4.16
CA SER A 293 -1.83 -20.06 5.50
C SER A 293 -0.45 -19.52 5.91
N GLU A 294 0.62 -20.30 5.73
CA GLU A 294 2.00 -19.90 6.00
C GLU A 294 2.39 -18.63 5.23
N MET A 295 2.11 -18.60 3.92
CA MET A 295 2.41 -17.45 3.07
C MET A 295 1.66 -16.18 3.48
N LYS A 296 0.42 -16.30 3.97
CA LYS A 296 -0.37 -15.18 4.49
C LYS A 296 0.17 -14.66 5.82
N ILE A 297 0.50 -15.57 6.75
CA ILE A 297 1.05 -15.20 8.07
C ILE A 297 2.40 -14.51 7.91
N LEU A 298 3.28 -15.05 7.06
CA LEU A 298 4.59 -14.46 6.77
C LEU A 298 4.45 -13.04 6.21
N LYS A 299 3.53 -12.85 5.25
CA LYS A 299 3.23 -11.53 4.68
C LYS A 299 2.77 -10.54 5.75
N LEU A 300 1.83 -10.93 6.60
CA LEU A 300 1.33 -10.09 7.69
C LEU A 300 2.43 -9.71 8.68
N LYS A 301 3.30 -10.66 9.04
CA LYS A 301 4.44 -10.40 9.91
C LYS A 301 5.41 -9.38 9.30
N LEU A 302 5.73 -9.49 8.01
CA LEU A 302 6.69 -8.61 7.32
C LEU A 302 6.12 -7.22 6.98
N ASP A 303 4.83 -7.14 6.68
CA ASP A 303 4.16 -5.91 6.24
C ASP A 303 3.67 -5.06 7.43
N HIS A 304 3.35 -5.69 8.58
CA HIS A 304 2.75 -5.02 9.74
C HIS A 304 3.52 -5.25 11.05
N ASN A 305 3.63 -6.51 11.51
CA ASN A 305 4.11 -6.78 12.88
C ASN A 305 5.57 -6.36 13.10
N LEU A 306 6.47 -6.77 12.19
CA LEU A 306 7.90 -6.44 12.27
C LEU A 306 8.16 -4.93 12.11
N PRO A 307 7.57 -4.22 11.14
CA PRO A 307 7.71 -2.76 11.03
C PRO A 307 7.30 -2.01 12.31
N GLU A 308 6.18 -2.42 12.93
CA GLU A 308 5.70 -1.83 14.18
C GLU A 308 6.67 -2.09 15.33
N LEU A 309 7.19 -3.31 15.43
CA LEU A 309 8.11 -3.72 16.49
C LEU A 309 9.50 -3.09 16.36
N LEU A 310 10.02 -2.96 15.13
CA LEU A 310 11.34 -2.41 14.85
C LEU A 310 11.38 -0.88 14.86
N GLN A 311 10.23 -0.22 14.68
CA GLN A 311 10.08 1.24 14.72
C GLN A 311 11.05 2.00 13.80
N GLY A 312 11.36 1.43 12.63
CA GLY A 312 12.29 2.01 11.65
C GLY A 312 13.76 1.63 11.83
N ASN A 313 14.12 0.90 12.89
CA ASN A 313 15.44 0.29 13.03
C ASN A 313 15.57 -0.96 12.16
N LEU A 314 16.80 -1.35 11.81
CA LEU A 314 17.09 -2.58 11.05
C LEU A 314 16.35 -2.70 9.71
N GLN A 315 16.18 -1.57 9.02
CA GLN A 315 15.41 -1.51 7.79
C GLN A 315 16.03 -2.38 6.67
N GLU A 316 17.36 -2.50 6.64
CA GLU A 316 18.07 -3.38 5.69
C GLU A 316 17.75 -4.86 5.95
N GLN A 317 17.77 -5.30 7.22
CA GLN A 317 17.46 -6.69 7.57
C GLN A 317 15.99 -7.02 7.33
N LEU A 318 15.10 -6.06 7.59
CA LEU A 318 13.67 -6.18 7.26
C LEU A 318 13.45 -6.27 5.74
N ASN A 319 14.16 -5.46 4.95
CA ASN A 319 14.09 -5.53 3.49
C ASN A 319 14.65 -6.86 2.96
N SER A 320 15.77 -7.34 3.51
CA SER A 320 16.31 -8.66 3.16
C SER A 320 15.32 -9.80 3.46
N ALA A 321 14.59 -9.74 4.57
CA ALA A 321 13.56 -10.72 4.89
C ALA A 321 12.35 -10.63 3.92
N ARG A 322 12.01 -9.43 3.44
CA ARG A 322 11.00 -9.23 2.39
C ARG A 322 11.45 -9.79 1.05
N ASP A 323 12.71 -9.61 0.68
CA ASP A 323 13.27 -10.18 -0.55
C ASP A 323 13.25 -11.71 -0.51
N ASP A 324 13.61 -12.31 0.62
CA ASP A 324 13.53 -13.76 0.82
C ASP A 324 12.07 -14.26 0.76
N TYR A 325 11.11 -13.50 1.27
CA TYR A 325 9.69 -13.78 1.10
C TYR A 325 9.23 -13.72 -0.36
N LEU A 326 9.67 -12.71 -1.12
CA LEU A 326 9.35 -12.59 -2.55
C LEU A 326 9.88 -13.79 -3.34
N LYS A 327 11.13 -14.20 -3.08
CA LYS A 327 11.70 -15.43 -3.65
C LYS A 327 10.85 -16.64 -3.30
N LEU A 328 10.53 -16.85 -2.02
CA LEU A 328 9.68 -17.95 -1.56
C LEU A 328 8.30 -17.94 -2.24
N LYS A 329 7.71 -16.75 -2.41
CA LYS A 329 6.43 -16.57 -3.10
C LYS A 329 6.49 -17.01 -4.56
N HIS A 330 7.57 -16.69 -5.27
CA HIS A 330 7.74 -17.16 -6.65
C HIS A 330 7.78 -18.69 -6.74
N TYR A 331 8.52 -19.36 -5.85
CA TYR A 331 8.54 -20.83 -5.80
C TYR A 331 7.16 -21.42 -5.48
N HIS A 332 6.46 -20.84 -4.50
CA HIS A 332 5.11 -21.24 -4.14
C HIS A 332 4.13 -21.05 -5.31
N ASP A 333 4.15 -19.91 -6.00
CA ASP A 333 3.26 -19.65 -7.14
C ASP A 333 3.54 -20.59 -8.32
N TYR A 334 4.80 -20.95 -8.54
CA TYR A 334 5.19 -21.98 -9.53
C TYR A 334 4.66 -23.36 -9.15
N ASP A 335 4.81 -23.78 -7.88
CA ASP A 335 4.29 -25.06 -7.37
C ASP A 335 2.77 -25.17 -7.54
N ILE A 336 2.05 -24.10 -7.17
CA ILE A 336 0.60 -23.99 -7.38
C ILE A 336 0.24 -24.12 -8.87
N GLN A 337 1.01 -23.50 -9.77
CA GLN A 337 0.76 -23.60 -11.20
C GLN A 337 0.95 -25.03 -11.73
N CYS A 338 2.03 -25.70 -11.34
CA CYS A 338 2.29 -27.10 -11.73
C CYS A 338 1.16 -28.03 -11.28
N ILE A 339 0.74 -27.92 -10.02
CA ILE A 339 -0.36 -28.73 -9.47
C ILE A 339 -1.68 -28.40 -10.20
N ARG A 340 -1.93 -27.12 -10.48
CA ARG A 340 -3.12 -26.66 -11.24
C ARG A 340 -3.21 -27.32 -12.60
N GLU A 341 -2.13 -27.28 -13.38
CA GLU A 341 -2.08 -27.85 -14.72
C GLU A 341 -2.31 -29.37 -14.69
N SER A 342 -1.71 -30.07 -13.72
CA SER A 342 -1.93 -31.51 -13.54
C SER A 342 -3.35 -31.83 -13.09
N LEU A 343 -3.96 -31.03 -12.21
CA LEU A 343 -5.36 -31.24 -11.80
C LEU A 343 -6.32 -31.07 -12.98
N ILE A 344 -6.12 -30.07 -13.83
CA ILE A 344 -6.94 -29.86 -15.03
C ILE A 344 -6.82 -31.06 -15.98
N LYS A 345 -5.59 -31.56 -16.21
CA LYS A 345 -5.35 -32.76 -17.04
C LYS A 345 -6.06 -33.98 -16.45
N VAL A 346 -5.96 -34.20 -15.14
CA VAL A 346 -6.70 -35.28 -14.48
C VAL A 346 -8.17 -35.09 -14.76
N ARG A 347 -8.79 -33.96 -14.41
CA ARG A 347 -10.22 -33.70 -14.66
C ARG A 347 -10.66 -33.95 -16.12
N GLN A 348 -9.79 -33.75 -17.10
CA GLN A 348 -10.02 -34.03 -18.52
C GLN A 348 -9.98 -35.52 -18.94
N GLY A 349 -9.75 -36.46 -18.02
CA GLY A 349 -9.69 -37.89 -18.33
C GLY A 349 -8.31 -38.52 -18.23
N GLN A 350 -7.27 -37.77 -17.86
CA GLN A 350 -5.91 -38.31 -17.75
C GLN A 350 -5.71 -39.12 -16.46
N PRO A 351 -4.77 -40.08 -16.42
CA PRO A 351 -4.49 -40.85 -15.22
C PRO A 351 -4.15 -39.98 -14.00
N GLN A 352 -4.75 -40.29 -12.85
CA GLN A 352 -4.54 -39.57 -11.59
C GLN A 352 -3.07 -39.58 -11.12
N GLU A 353 -2.28 -40.58 -11.54
CA GLU A 353 -0.85 -40.71 -11.28
C GLU A 353 -0.04 -39.49 -11.71
N ILE A 354 -0.51 -38.75 -12.74
CA ILE A 354 0.16 -37.52 -13.20
C ILE A 354 0.14 -36.45 -12.10
N LEU A 355 -0.96 -36.31 -11.35
CA LEU A 355 -1.07 -35.36 -10.26
C LEU A 355 -0.06 -35.68 -9.15
N PHE A 356 0.11 -36.96 -8.85
CA PHE A 356 1.00 -37.43 -7.78
C PHE A 356 2.47 -37.45 -8.18
N ASN A 357 2.78 -37.84 -9.42
CA ASN A 357 4.15 -37.76 -9.95
C ASN A 357 4.63 -36.32 -10.06
N THR A 358 3.73 -35.37 -10.33
CA THR A 358 4.06 -33.94 -10.33
C THR A 358 4.32 -33.41 -8.92
N HIS A 359 3.60 -33.87 -7.89
CA HIS A 359 3.75 -33.36 -6.52
C HIS A 359 4.83 -34.10 -5.69
N MET A 360 4.88 -35.43 -5.76
CA MET A 360 5.68 -36.29 -4.87
C MET A 360 7.14 -36.48 -5.33
N ASN A 361 7.45 -36.24 -6.60
CA ASN A 361 8.79 -36.47 -7.16
C ASN A 361 9.60 -35.19 -7.45
N LEU A 362 9.08 -34.00 -7.11
CA LEU A 362 9.84 -32.76 -7.28
C LEU A 362 10.73 -32.49 -6.06
N GLU A 363 11.94 -31.98 -6.28
CA GLU A 363 12.79 -31.41 -5.20
C GLU A 363 12.15 -30.13 -4.58
N SER A 364 11.16 -29.56 -5.28
CA SER A 364 10.45 -28.30 -4.96
C SER A 364 9.81 -28.25 -3.56
N PRO A 365 9.00 -29.23 -3.09
CA PRO A 365 8.32 -29.11 -1.79
C PRO A 365 9.28 -29.10 -0.60
N LYS A 366 10.42 -29.80 -0.72
CA LYS A 366 11.49 -29.80 0.28
C LYS A 366 12.21 -28.46 0.28
N GLU A 367 12.58 -27.95 -0.90
CA GLU A 367 13.24 -26.64 -1.03
C GLU A 367 12.35 -25.50 -0.51
N ILE A 368 11.05 -25.50 -0.82
CA ILE A 368 10.07 -24.55 -0.30
C ILE A 368 10.02 -24.64 1.23
N LYS A 369 10.00 -25.86 1.80
CA LYS A 369 9.99 -26.05 3.25
C LYS A 369 11.24 -25.49 3.92
N ASP A 370 12.42 -25.76 3.36
CA ASP A 370 13.70 -25.31 3.91
C ASP A 370 13.83 -23.78 3.84
N ARG A 371 13.44 -23.17 2.71
CA ARG A 371 13.39 -21.71 2.54
C ARG A 371 12.39 -21.06 3.50
N THR A 372 11.22 -21.68 3.68
CA THR A 372 10.20 -21.23 4.64
C THR A 372 10.75 -21.24 6.06
N TYR A 373 11.41 -22.33 6.47
CA TYR A 373 12.03 -22.45 7.79
C TYR A 373 13.12 -21.40 8.02
N LYS A 374 13.99 -21.18 7.03
CA LYS A 374 15.02 -20.13 7.09
C LYS A 374 14.42 -18.75 7.26
N LEU A 375 13.39 -18.40 6.49
CA LEU A 375 12.71 -17.11 6.59
C LEU A 375 12.02 -16.93 7.95
N ILE A 376 11.31 -17.96 8.45
CA ILE A 376 10.69 -17.93 9.78
C ILE A 376 11.76 -17.68 10.86
N THR A 377 12.90 -18.34 10.75
CA THR A 377 14.01 -18.18 11.69
C THR A 377 14.55 -16.75 11.69
N ASN A 378 14.76 -16.16 10.50
CA ASN A 378 15.17 -14.76 10.34
C ASN A 378 14.15 -13.78 10.92
N ILE A 379 12.86 -13.99 10.62
CA ILE A 379 11.76 -13.17 11.16
C ILE A 379 11.73 -13.24 12.69
N ASN A 380 11.85 -14.43 13.27
CA ASN A 380 11.86 -14.59 14.73
C ASN A 380 13.06 -13.90 15.38
N ALA A 381 14.24 -13.95 14.75
CA ALA A 381 15.42 -13.22 15.24
C ALA A 381 15.18 -11.70 15.24
N LEU A 382 14.57 -11.15 14.19
CA LEU A 382 14.17 -9.75 14.13
C LEU A 382 13.09 -9.39 15.15
N GLU A 383 12.13 -10.28 15.40
CA GLU A 383 11.13 -10.10 16.46
C GLU A 383 11.76 -10.06 17.86
N ILE A 384 12.80 -10.87 18.12
CA ILE A 384 13.55 -10.79 19.39
C ILE A 384 14.29 -9.45 19.48
N LYS A 385 14.93 -9.01 18.39
CA LYS A 385 15.68 -7.77 18.38
C LYS A 385 14.79 -6.53 18.51
N GLY A 386 13.63 -6.48 17.85
CA GLY A 386 12.69 -5.38 18.03
C GLY A 386 12.14 -5.28 19.47
N LYS A 387 11.94 -6.41 20.16
CA LYS A 387 11.59 -6.39 21.59
C LYS A 387 12.70 -5.79 22.45
N LEU A 388 13.97 -6.11 22.15
CA LEU A 388 15.11 -5.48 22.82
C LEU A 388 15.16 -3.98 22.57
N ILE A 389 14.97 -3.54 21.32
CA ILE A 389 14.94 -2.11 20.97
C ILE A 389 13.84 -1.39 21.75
N GLY A 390 12.64 -1.96 21.81
CA GLY A 390 11.54 -1.40 22.61
C GLY A 390 11.87 -1.31 24.11
N GLN A 391 12.58 -2.31 24.68
CA GLN A 391 13.05 -2.26 26.06
C GLN A 391 14.07 -1.13 26.28
N LEU A 392 15.08 -1.02 25.41
CA LEU A 392 16.09 0.04 25.48
C LEU A 392 15.45 1.43 25.41
N GLN A 393 14.48 1.62 24.51
CA GLN A 393 13.75 2.88 24.38
C GLN A 393 12.94 3.23 25.62
N ASN A 394 12.23 2.26 26.23
CA ASN A 394 11.51 2.47 27.49
C ASN A 394 12.46 2.94 28.60
N ASP A 395 13.67 2.40 28.60
CA ASP A 395 14.72 2.76 29.56
C ASP A 395 15.56 3.97 29.11
N ARG A 396 15.14 4.68 28.06
CA ARG A 396 15.78 5.89 27.49
C ARG A 396 17.24 5.68 27.05
N ILE A 397 17.53 4.51 26.49
CA ILE A 397 18.79 4.16 25.86
C ILE A 397 18.57 4.16 24.34
N GLU A 398 19.35 4.94 23.61
CA GLU A 398 19.30 5.01 22.15
C GLU A 398 19.88 3.73 21.54
N TYR A 399 19.12 3.05 20.69
CA TYR A 399 19.64 1.91 19.92
C TYR A 399 20.32 2.41 18.65
N CYS A 400 21.52 1.89 18.36
CA CYS A 400 22.27 2.20 17.15
C CYS A 400 22.81 0.91 16.52
N ASN A 401 22.37 0.57 15.32
CA ASN A 401 23.03 -0.46 14.51
C ASN A 401 24.30 0.14 13.89
N VAL A 402 25.47 -0.32 14.30
CA VAL A 402 26.75 0.29 13.90
C VAL A 402 27.07 0.18 12.42
N VAL A 403 26.42 -0.72 11.69
CA VAL A 403 26.52 -0.79 10.21
C VAL A 403 26.09 0.54 9.58
N GLN A 404 25.07 1.20 10.14
CA GLN A 404 24.57 2.49 9.64
C GLN A 404 25.59 3.64 9.81
N LEU A 405 26.64 3.43 10.61
CA LEU A 405 27.72 4.38 10.81
C LEU A 405 28.86 4.18 9.81
N GLY A 406 28.77 3.19 8.91
CA GLY A 406 29.81 2.89 7.94
C GLY A 406 31.06 2.26 8.55
N ILE A 407 30.94 1.61 9.72
CA ILE A 407 32.06 0.88 10.33
C ILE A 407 32.32 -0.40 9.53
N GLN A 408 33.54 -0.53 9.01
CA GLN A 408 33.95 -1.64 8.15
C GLN A 408 35.15 -2.41 8.74
N GLN A 409 35.40 -3.59 8.18
CA GLN A 409 36.58 -4.39 8.50
C GLN A 409 37.85 -3.60 8.09
N GLY A 410 38.78 -3.41 9.03
CA GLY A 410 40.03 -2.65 8.81
C GLY A 410 40.08 -1.26 9.46
N HIS A 411 38.96 -0.73 9.97
CA HIS A 411 39.00 0.48 10.81
C HIS A 411 39.69 0.20 12.14
N ASN A 412 40.57 1.12 12.57
CA ASN A 412 41.23 1.06 13.87
C ASN A 412 40.30 1.56 15.00
N GLU A 413 40.64 1.22 16.24
CA GLU A 413 39.81 1.56 17.42
C GLU A 413 39.62 3.07 17.62
N GLN A 414 40.63 3.90 17.30
CA GLN A 414 40.53 5.36 17.40
C GLN A 414 39.45 5.91 16.47
N LEU A 415 39.49 5.50 15.20
CA LEU A 415 38.51 5.91 14.20
C LEU A 415 37.08 5.46 14.57
N ILE A 416 36.93 4.27 15.15
CA ILE A 416 35.63 3.76 15.61
C ILE A 416 35.10 4.59 16.77
N ASN A 417 35.95 4.91 17.75
CA ASN A 417 35.57 5.80 18.84
C ASN A 417 35.13 7.17 18.31
N ASP A 418 35.89 7.77 17.39
CA ASP A 418 35.54 9.06 16.79
C ASP A 418 34.19 9.02 16.05
N ILE A 419 33.93 7.95 15.30
CA ILE A 419 32.64 7.72 14.59
C ILE A 419 31.48 7.56 15.58
N LEU A 420 31.68 6.82 16.67
CA LEU A 420 30.65 6.57 17.67
C LEU A 420 30.32 7.84 18.48
N PHE A 421 31.32 8.63 18.88
CA PHE A 421 31.12 9.85 19.65
C PHE A 421 30.62 11.03 18.82
N ARG A 422 31.01 11.15 17.54
CA ARG A 422 30.67 12.29 16.65
C ARG A 422 30.91 13.67 17.31
N ASN A 423 32.02 13.83 18.04
CA ASN A 423 32.35 15.03 18.82
C ASN A 423 31.37 15.38 19.95
N ASP A 424 30.53 14.44 20.39
CA ASP A 424 29.64 14.64 21.55
C ASP A 424 30.26 14.02 22.81
N SER A 425 30.78 14.87 23.69
CA SER A 425 31.38 14.48 24.96
C SER A 425 30.35 14.13 26.05
N ASN A 426 29.05 14.26 25.78
CA ASN A 426 28.00 13.91 26.75
C ASN A 426 27.33 12.58 26.40
N LYS A 427 28.08 11.63 25.81
CA LYS A 427 27.60 10.28 25.49
C LYS A 427 28.33 9.21 26.29
N ALA A 428 27.60 8.19 26.71
CA ALA A 428 28.16 6.90 27.09
C ALA A 428 27.63 5.82 26.14
N ILE A 429 28.55 5.09 25.51
CA ILE A 429 28.24 4.18 24.40
C ILE A 429 28.59 2.75 24.81
N PHE A 430 27.62 1.85 24.65
CA PHE A 430 27.67 0.45 25.06
C PHE A 430 27.72 -0.42 23.83
N CYS A 431 28.90 -1.00 23.57
CA CYS A 431 29.14 -1.81 22.39
C CYS A 431 28.92 -3.28 22.73
N SER A 432 28.05 -3.97 21.99
CA SER A 432 27.77 -5.40 22.19
C SER A 432 27.29 -6.08 20.91
N THR A 433 27.22 -7.41 20.91
CA THR A 433 26.58 -8.24 19.88
C THR A 433 25.54 -9.15 20.54
N ASP A 434 24.62 -9.69 19.74
CA ASP A 434 23.62 -10.66 20.24
C ASP A 434 24.30 -11.87 20.92
N ILE A 435 25.42 -12.34 20.37
CA ILE A 435 26.21 -13.47 20.89
C ILE A 435 26.84 -13.10 22.24
N LEU A 436 27.51 -11.96 22.32
CA LEU A 436 28.17 -11.51 23.56
C LEU A 436 27.14 -11.28 24.68
N LYS A 437 25.98 -10.72 24.34
CA LYS A 437 24.88 -10.53 25.29
C LYS A 437 24.36 -11.86 25.85
N GLN A 438 24.26 -12.90 25.02
CA GLN A 438 23.79 -14.22 25.46
C GLN A 438 24.83 -14.92 26.35
N HIS A 439 26.11 -14.91 25.98
CA HIS A 439 27.17 -15.59 26.74
C HIS A 439 27.52 -14.87 28.05
N SER A 440 27.37 -13.55 28.11
CA SER A 440 27.77 -12.73 29.26
C SER A 440 26.57 -12.02 29.91
N HIS A 441 25.47 -12.74 30.14
CA HIS A 441 24.23 -12.17 30.67
C HIS A 441 24.40 -11.43 32.02
N GLU A 442 25.26 -11.95 32.90
CA GLU A 442 25.57 -11.32 34.20
C GLU A 442 26.37 -10.02 34.03
N GLN A 443 27.31 -9.98 33.07
CA GLN A 443 28.03 -8.75 32.71
C GLN A 443 27.11 -7.73 32.06
N TRP A 444 26.20 -8.16 31.17
CA TRP A 444 25.16 -7.30 30.59
C TRP A 444 24.32 -6.65 31.69
N THR A 445 23.83 -7.43 32.64
CA THR A 445 23.00 -6.93 33.74
C THR A 445 23.75 -5.93 34.61
N THR A 446 25.01 -6.24 34.95
CA THR A 446 25.88 -5.35 35.73
C THR A 446 26.13 -4.02 35.00
N MET A 447 26.47 -4.08 33.72
CA MET A 447 26.70 -2.89 32.89
C MET A 447 25.42 -2.08 32.67
N TYR A 448 24.28 -2.74 32.50
CA TYR A 448 22.97 -2.10 32.39
C TYR A 448 22.61 -1.32 33.67
N CYS A 449 22.93 -1.86 34.85
CA CYS A 449 22.80 -1.14 36.10
C CYS A 449 23.75 0.08 36.17
N GLN A 450 25.03 -0.10 35.78
CA GLN A 450 26.01 1.00 35.74
C GLN A 450 25.57 2.14 34.80
N MET A 451 24.92 1.84 33.68
CA MET A 451 24.32 2.84 32.77
C MET A 451 23.32 3.73 33.48
N ASN A 452 22.39 3.11 34.21
CA ASN A 452 21.37 3.83 34.93
C ASN A 452 21.99 4.70 36.03
N THR A 453 23.03 4.22 36.72
CA THR A 453 23.78 5.02 37.71
C THR A 453 24.54 6.20 37.08
N LEU A 454 25.17 6.01 35.91
CA LEU A 454 25.84 7.11 35.19
C LEU A 454 24.87 8.23 34.79
N ARG A 455 23.63 7.88 34.45
CA ARG A 455 22.56 8.83 34.15
C ARG A 455 22.06 9.55 35.41
N GLU A 456 21.92 8.85 36.54
CA GLU A 456 21.57 9.47 37.82
C GLU A 456 22.58 10.53 38.25
N ASN A 457 23.87 10.26 38.00
CA ASN A 457 24.97 11.16 38.35
C ASN A 457 25.17 12.32 37.35
N ASN A 458 24.73 12.18 36.10
CA ASN A 458 24.83 13.24 35.09
C ASN A 458 23.57 13.32 34.21
N SER A 459 22.66 14.21 34.60
CA SER A 459 21.38 14.44 33.92
C SER A 459 21.48 14.90 32.45
N LYS A 460 22.67 15.32 31.99
CA LYS A 460 22.94 15.70 30.60
C LYS A 460 23.53 14.57 29.75
N MET A 461 23.84 13.42 30.35
CA MET A 461 24.48 12.28 29.66
C MET A 461 23.44 11.50 28.83
N SER A 462 23.72 11.30 27.54
CA SER A 462 22.97 10.42 26.64
C SER A 462 23.56 9.01 26.66
N LEU A 463 22.71 7.98 26.72
CA LEU A 463 23.09 6.58 26.73
C LEU A 463 22.79 5.94 25.37
N VAL A 464 23.78 5.29 24.77
CA VAL A 464 23.65 4.64 23.45
C VAL A 464 24.03 3.17 23.55
N TYR A 465 23.21 2.27 23.03
CA TYR A 465 23.54 0.87 22.78
C TYR A 465 23.96 0.71 21.31
N ALA A 466 25.25 0.50 21.08
CA ALA A 466 25.86 0.23 19.78
C ALA A 466 25.89 -1.28 19.51
N ASP A 467 25.05 -1.72 18.57
CA ASP A 467 24.89 -3.12 18.18
C ASP A 467 25.83 -3.46 17.03
N PHE A 468 26.80 -4.34 17.30
CA PHE A 468 27.79 -4.86 16.35
C PHE A 468 27.37 -6.18 15.69
N THR A 469 26.19 -6.71 15.96
CA THR A 469 25.75 -8.02 15.46
C THR A 469 25.85 -8.16 13.93
N TYR A 470 25.54 -7.08 13.20
CA TYR A 470 25.57 -7.07 11.73
C TYR A 470 26.86 -6.47 11.15
N SER A 471 27.80 -6.07 12.02
CA SER A 471 29.04 -5.43 11.61
C SER A 471 30.04 -6.47 11.09
N THR A 472 30.80 -6.09 10.06
CA THR A 472 31.98 -6.86 9.64
C THR A 472 33.18 -6.61 10.55
N TRP A 473 33.11 -5.62 11.45
CA TRP A 473 34.14 -5.36 12.45
C TRP A 473 33.89 -6.21 13.70
N TYR A 474 34.90 -6.98 14.10
CA TYR A 474 34.77 -7.97 15.17
C TYR A 474 34.90 -7.33 16.55
N LEU A 475 33.83 -7.43 17.35
CA LEU A 475 33.82 -7.08 18.76
C LEU A 475 34.01 -8.35 19.61
N ASP A 476 35.10 -8.42 20.36
CA ASP A 476 35.51 -9.59 21.15
C ASP A 476 34.87 -9.64 22.55
N LYS A 477 34.53 -8.48 23.11
CA LYS A 477 33.92 -8.31 24.43
C LYS A 477 32.98 -7.11 24.48
N ILE A 478 32.12 -7.06 25.48
CA ILE A 478 31.26 -5.89 25.71
C ILE A 478 32.14 -4.72 26.21
N VAL A 479 32.00 -3.53 25.60
CA VAL A 479 32.83 -2.36 25.91
C VAL A 479 31.95 -1.14 26.21
N ILE A 480 32.37 -0.33 27.18
CA ILE A 480 31.77 0.98 27.50
C ILE A 480 32.76 2.07 27.13
N LEU A 481 32.30 3.06 26.38
CA LEU A 481 33.09 4.22 25.99
C LEU A 481 32.53 5.48 26.67
N THR A 482 33.41 6.28 27.29
CA THR A 482 33.11 7.63 27.84
C THR A 482 34.16 8.64 27.38
N SER A 483 33.79 9.91 27.20
CA SER A 483 34.74 10.95 26.77
C SER A 483 35.70 11.32 27.90
N LYS A 484 37.00 11.41 27.61
CA LYS A 484 38.04 11.85 28.56
C LYS A 484 37.98 13.38 28.80
N GLU A 485 38.33 13.79 30.02
CA GLU A 485 38.34 15.17 30.56
C GLU A 485 39.13 16.18 29.70
N GLN A 486 38.54 17.35 29.42
CA GLN A 486 39.21 18.48 28.76
C GLN A 486 39.85 19.45 29.75
N THR A 487 41.15 19.70 29.57
CA THR A 487 41.91 20.84 30.10
C THR A 487 41.72 22.09 29.23
N ILE A 488 41.83 23.25 29.88
CA ILE A 488 41.50 24.62 29.44
C ILE A 488 42.38 25.13 28.28
N GLY A 489 41.79 25.88 27.34
CA GLY A 489 42.51 26.76 26.41
C GLY A 489 41.62 27.68 25.55
N ARG A 490 41.68 28.99 25.79
CA ARG A 490 40.99 30.11 25.10
C ARG A 490 41.43 30.32 23.63
N CYS A 491 40.58 30.94 22.80
CA CYS A 491 40.84 32.23 22.12
C CYS A 491 39.61 32.77 21.34
N GLU A 492 39.55 34.10 21.21
CA GLU A 492 38.42 34.93 20.76
C GLU A 492 38.48 35.38 19.27
N SER A 493 37.29 35.75 18.77
CA SER A 493 36.98 36.96 17.96
C SER A 493 36.96 36.97 16.40
N ASN A 494 35.79 37.38 15.90
CA ASN A 494 35.42 38.29 14.79
C ASN A 494 35.69 37.96 13.30
N SER A 495 34.60 37.89 12.51
CA SER A 495 34.33 38.86 11.42
C SER A 495 32.89 38.78 10.88
N LYS A 496 32.30 39.95 10.59
CA LYS A 496 31.02 40.17 9.90
C LYS A 496 31.26 40.22 8.39
N MET A 497 30.41 39.57 7.59
CA MET A 497 30.14 39.96 6.19
C MET A 497 28.64 39.96 5.91
N ILE A 498 28.18 41.07 5.32
CA ILE A 498 26.83 41.35 4.84
C ILE A 498 26.70 40.70 3.47
N SER A 499 25.63 39.91 3.24
CA SER A 499 25.24 39.48 1.89
C SER A 499 23.75 39.72 1.66
N ASP A 500 23.46 40.53 0.65
CA ASP A 500 22.12 40.80 0.15
C ASP A 500 21.48 39.53 -0.40
N THR A 501 20.52 39.00 0.33
CA THR A 501 19.81 37.76 -0.01
C THR A 501 18.48 38.09 -0.68
N ILE A 502 18.28 37.62 -1.91
CA ILE A 502 16.96 37.45 -2.53
C ILE A 502 16.13 36.57 -1.58
N LYS A 503 15.11 37.15 -0.93
CA LYS A 503 14.35 36.52 0.15
C LYS A 503 13.71 35.20 -0.30
N ARG A 504 14.17 34.07 0.24
CA ARG A 504 13.42 32.81 0.30
C ARG A 504 12.16 33.02 1.15
N LYS A 505 11.02 33.33 0.54
CA LYS A 505 9.72 33.39 1.23
C LYS A 505 9.04 32.03 1.18
N ALA A 506 8.67 31.48 2.34
CA ALA A 506 7.68 30.41 2.44
C ALA A 506 6.32 30.90 1.89
N PRO A 507 5.50 30.05 1.26
CA PRO A 507 4.26 30.49 0.65
C PRO A 507 3.27 30.99 1.73
N PRO A 508 2.60 32.13 1.50
CA PRO A 508 1.53 32.62 2.36
C PRO A 508 0.28 31.74 2.20
N PRO A 509 -0.58 31.65 3.22
CA PRO A 509 -1.88 31.00 3.09
C PRO A 509 -2.74 31.73 2.04
N PRO A 510 -3.60 31.04 1.27
CA PRO A 510 -4.40 31.67 0.23
C PRO A 510 -5.37 32.68 0.85
N SER A 511 -5.08 33.96 0.64
CA SER A 511 -6.04 35.05 0.78
C SER A 511 -6.81 35.21 -0.53
N SER A 512 -8.04 35.70 -0.42
CA SER A 512 -9.18 35.52 -1.31
C SER A 512 -9.16 36.27 -2.66
N SER A 513 -7.98 36.55 -3.25
CA SER A 513 -7.89 37.10 -4.62
C SER A 513 -6.67 36.54 -5.38
N ASN A 514 -6.80 35.33 -5.94
CA ASN A 514 -5.67 34.53 -6.46
C ASN A 514 -5.44 34.60 -7.99
N ASN A 515 -6.10 35.49 -8.74
CA ASN A 515 -5.92 35.60 -10.21
C ASN A 515 -4.53 36.14 -10.65
N GLU A 516 -3.61 36.38 -9.72
CA GLU A 516 -2.28 36.93 -9.98
C GLU A 516 -1.24 35.84 -10.32
N TYR A 517 -1.50 34.58 -9.95
CA TYR A 517 -0.56 33.48 -10.17
C TYR A 517 -0.94 32.63 -11.38
N ILE A 518 0.06 32.25 -12.18
CA ILE A 518 -0.06 31.21 -13.21
C ILE A 518 0.57 29.93 -12.63
N ASN A 519 -0.25 28.94 -12.26
CA ASN A 519 0.19 27.72 -11.57
C ASN A 519 0.48 26.60 -12.59
N ILE A 520 1.73 26.16 -12.64
CA ILE A 520 2.19 25.10 -13.54
C ILE A 520 2.69 23.91 -12.72
N LEU A 521 2.14 22.73 -12.97
CA LEU A 521 2.59 21.48 -12.37
C LEU A 521 3.65 20.82 -13.24
N LEU A 522 4.85 20.55 -12.71
CA LEU A 522 5.92 19.89 -13.45
C LEU A 522 5.96 18.40 -13.10
N LEU A 523 5.65 17.52 -14.05
CA LEU A 523 5.70 16.07 -13.90
C LEU A 523 6.79 15.48 -14.79
N GLY A 524 7.36 14.34 -14.41
CA GLY A 524 8.34 13.64 -15.24
C GLY A 524 9.04 12.54 -14.47
N GLU A 525 9.65 11.60 -15.19
CA GLU A 525 10.35 10.46 -14.60
C GLU A 525 11.47 10.90 -13.64
N SER A 526 11.80 10.04 -12.67
CA SER A 526 13.00 10.23 -11.85
C SER A 526 14.25 10.31 -12.74
N GLY A 527 15.07 11.35 -12.54
CA GLY A 527 16.29 11.56 -13.35
C GLY A 527 16.08 12.20 -14.74
N VAL A 528 14.86 12.61 -15.11
CA VAL A 528 14.60 13.34 -16.39
C VAL A 528 15.16 14.77 -16.41
N GLY A 529 15.54 15.31 -15.25
CA GLY A 529 16.16 16.63 -15.11
C GLY A 529 15.22 17.77 -14.70
N LYS A 530 14.17 17.51 -13.90
CA LYS A 530 13.21 18.53 -13.42
C LYS A 530 13.87 19.71 -12.69
N SER A 531 14.64 19.44 -11.64
CA SER A 531 15.36 20.47 -10.88
C SER A 531 16.35 21.25 -11.77
N THR A 532 17.05 20.54 -12.65
CA THR A 532 17.98 21.13 -13.63
C THR A 532 17.25 22.04 -14.61
N PHE A 533 16.08 21.62 -15.12
CA PHE A 533 15.24 22.43 -15.99
C PHE A 533 14.78 23.72 -15.31
N ILE A 534 14.37 23.67 -14.04
CA ILE A 534 13.95 24.87 -13.30
C ILE A 534 15.11 25.88 -13.20
N ASN A 535 16.32 25.42 -12.89
CA ASN A 535 17.50 26.28 -12.87
C ASN A 535 17.87 26.81 -14.25
N ALA A 536 17.89 25.95 -15.27
CA ALA A 536 18.20 26.35 -16.64
C ALA A 536 17.20 27.40 -17.13
N PHE A 537 15.91 27.15 -16.94
CA PHE A 537 14.83 28.07 -17.30
C PHE A 537 14.94 29.42 -16.56
N ALA A 538 15.31 29.42 -15.28
CA ALA A 538 15.55 30.67 -14.53
C ALA A 538 16.66 31.52 -15.17
N ASN A 539 17.71 30.89 -15.70
CA ASN A 539 18.79 31.59 -16.39
C ASN A 539 18.39 32.01 -17.82
N TYR A 540 17.66 31.17 -18.55
CA TYR A 540 17.16 31.50 -19.89
C TYR A 540 16.14 32.65 -19.89
N LEU A 541 15.42 32.83 -18.78
CA LEU A 541 14.56 33.99 -18.58
C LEU A 541 15.33 35.27 -18.26
N ARG A 542 16.53 35.16 -17.70
CA ARG A 542 17.33 36.29 -17.21
C ARG A 542 18.35 36.80 -18.24
N PHE A 543 18.95 35.89 -19.01
CA PHE A 543 20.07 36.20 -19.91
C PHE A 543 19.75 35.71 -21.32
N ASP A 544 19.83 36.62 -22.29
CA ASP A 544 19.53 36.30 -23.69
C ASP A 544 20.67 35.53 -24.36
N THR A 545 21.91 35.70 -23.89
CA THR A 545 23.13 35.11 -24.46
C THR A 545 23.98 34.46 -23.38
N LEU A 546 24.78 33.45 -23.73
CA LEU A 546 25.63 32.74 -22.78
C LEU A 546 26.73 33.65 -22.19
N GLU A 547 27.26 34.59 -22.97
CA GLU A 547 28.30 35.54 -22.57
C GLU A 547 27.80 36.46 -21.45
N GLN A 548 26.57 36.96 -21.56
CA GLN A 548 25.91 37.72 -20.49
C GLN A 548 25.81 36.89 -19.21
N ALA A 549 25.43 35.61 -19.32
CA ALA A 549 25.32 34.72 -18.18
C ALA A 549 26.69 34.41 -17.54
N GLN A 550 27.76 34.29 -18.33
CA GLN A 550 29.14 34.08 -17.88
C GLN A 550 29.70 35.29 -17.14
N SER A 551 29.34 36.51 -17.55
CA SER A 551 29.77 37.74 -16.89
C SER A 551 29.16 37.92 -15.48
N GLY A 552 28.08 37.20 -15.17
CA GLY A 552 27.39 37.21 -13.89
C GLY A 552 27.52 35.90 -13.11
N LYS A 553 26.94 35.86 -11.90
CA LYS A 553 26.76 34.61 -11.16
C LYS A 553 25.52 33.87 -11.69
N PRO A 554 25.61 32.55 -11.98
CA PRO A 554 24.46 31.76 -12.41
C PRO A 554 23.34 31.80 -11.37
N VAL A 555 22.09 31.89 -11.83
CA VAL A 555 20.93 31.80 -10.95
C VAL A 555 20.70 30.34 -10.60
N VAL A 556 21.02 29.95 -9.37
CA VAL A 556 20.79 28.58 -8.89
C VAL A 556 19.78 28.63 -7.75
N VAL A 557 18.55 28.25 -8.08
CA VAL A 557 17.40 28.25 -7.17
C VAL A 557 17.26 26.90 -6.45
N ILE A 558 17.75 25.83 -7.08
CA ILE A 558 17.80 24.46 -6.56
C ILE A 558 19.25 23.98 -6.63
N PRO A 559 19.82 23.40 -5.56
CA PRO A 559 21.17 22.86 -5.61
C PRO A 559 21.32 21.84 -6.74
N VAL A 560 22.47 21.85 -7.41
CA VAL A 560 22.77 20.94 -8.52
C VAL A 560 24.02 20.13 -8.22
N SER A 561 23.95 18.84 -8.54
CA SER A 561 25.04 17.88 -8.44
C SER A 561 25.03 17.00 -9.68
N PHE A 562 26.14 16.97 -10.44
CA PHE A 562 26.28 16.12 -11.61
C PHE A 562 27.74 15.76 -11.87
N LEU A 563 27.95 14.59 -12.48
CA LEU A 563 29.27 14.18 -12.99
C LEU A 563 29.48 14.78 -14.39
N ILE A 564 30.69 15.25 -14.64
CA ILE A 564 31.17 15.64 -15.97
C ILE A 564 32.49 14.92 -16.24
N THR A 565 32.64 14.39 -17.46
CA THR A 565 33.92 13.83 -17.90
C THR A 565 34.77 14.94 -18.48
N VAL A 566 35.97 15.10 -17.97
CA VAL A 566 36.97 16.03 -18.47
C VAL A 566 38.03 15.27 -19.24
N ASN A 567 38.66 15.94 -20.23
CA ASN A 567 39.80 15.45 -21.03
C ASN A 567 39.58 14.16 -21.86
N ASN A 568 40.62 13.75 -22.60
CA ASN A 568 40.58 12.57 -23.49
C ASN A 568 40.76 11.22 -22.77
N GLN A 569 41.00 11.25 -21.45
CA GLN A 569 41.14 10.06 -20.59
C GLN A 569 39.83 9.73 -19.86
N PHE A 570 38.77 10.51 -20.08
CA PHE A 570 37.45 10.34 -19.46
C PHE A 570 37.48 10.45 -17.93
N ASP A 571 38.33 11.32 -17.39
CA ASP A 571 38.38 11.57 -15.95
C ASP A 571 37.06 12.17 -15.46
N GLU A 572 36.55 11.68 -14.33
CA GLU A 572 35.25 12.10 -13.79
C GLU A 572 35.41 13.20 -12.74
N GLU A 573 34.74 14.34 -12.96
CA GLU A 573 34.63 15.41 -11.97
C GLU A 573 33.19 15.58 -11.48
N LEU A 574 33.01 15.59 -10.16
CA LEU A 574 31.72 15.82 -9.52
C LEU A 574 31.50 17.32 -9.28
N VAL A 575 30.66 17.93 -10.11
CA VAL A 575 30.29 19.35 -10.00
C VAL A 575 29.12 19.50 -9.02
N LYS A 576 29.35 20.21 -7.90
CA LYS A 576 28.32 20.61 -6.92
C LYS A 576 28.22 22.13 -6.82
N PHE A 577 27.00 22.66 -6.93
CA PHE A 577 26.72 24.09 -6.85
C PHE A 577 25.39 24.37 -6.13
N GLY A 578 25.42 25.26 -5.12
CA GLY A 578 24.30 25.54 -4.21
C GLY A 578 24.45 24.89 -2.82
N ASP A 579 23.75 25.43 -1.82
CA ASP A 579 23.76 24.90 -0.45
C ASP A 579 22.99 23.58 -0.35
N ALA A 580 23.39 22.66 0.51
CA ALA A 580 22.65 21.41 0.72
C ALA A 580 21.18 21.68 1.09
N ASP A 581 20.25 21.00 0.39
CA ASP A 581 18.81 21.11 0.63
C ASP A 581 18.28 19.74 1.06
N SER A 582 17.60 19.69 2.21
CA SER A 582 17.05 18.44 2.76
C SER A 582 15.90 17.86 1.93
N ASN A 583 15.40 18.61 0.92
CA ASN A 583 14.41 18.13 -0.05
C ASN A 583 15.03 17.51 -1.31
N GLU A 584 16.35 17.61 -1.52
CA GLU A 584 17.06 17.05 -2.67
C GLU A 584 18.00 15.92 -2.21
N ASP A 585 17.76 14.69 -2.67
CA ASP A 585 18.65 13.53 -2.43
C ASP A 585 19.45 13.20 -3.69
N HIS A 586 20.71 13.63 -3.72
CA HIS A 586 21.63 13.39 -4.84
C HIS A 586 22.49 12.13 -4.66
N ASN A 587 22.33 11.35 -3.58
CA ASN A 587 23.26 10.27 -3.23
C ASN A 587 22.82 8.89 -3.73
N ASN A 588 21.58 8.74 -4.22
CA ASN A 588 21.00 7.45 -4.59
C ASN A 588 20.53 7.43 -6.06
N SER A 589 21.18 6.61 -6.90
CA SER A 589 20.79 6.42 -8.31
C SER A 589 19.45 5.67 -8.42
N GLY A 590 18.52 6.16 -9.25
CA GLY A 590 17.21 5.54 -9.49
C GLY A 590 16.07 6.04 -8.59
N GLN A 591 16.38 6.88 -7.60
CA GLN A 591 15.39 7.49 -6.72
C GLN A 591 14.98 8.89 -7.22
N SER A 592 13.77 9.35 -6.89
CA SER A 592 13.43 10.75 -7.14
C SER A 592 14.34 11.65 -6.32
N VAL A 593 15.05 12.59 -6.95
CA VAL A 593 15.89 13.57 -6.26
C VAL A 593 15.03 14.46 -5.36
N THR A 594 13.93 14.99 -5.89
CA THR A 594 12.93 15.78 -5.16
C THR A 594 12.07 14.89 -4.26
N GLN A 595 12.03 15.15 -2.95
CA GLN A 595 11.29 14.34 -1.97
C GLN A 595 9.85 14.83 -1.70
N GLN A 596 9.61 16.14 -1.77
CA GLN A 596 8.30 16.76 -1.60
C GLN A 596 8.03 17.82 -2.67
N CYS A 597 6.74 18.09 -2.93
CA CYS A 597 6.34 19.15 -3.85
C CYS A 597 6.79 20.53 -3.34
N ARG A 598 7.39 21.34 -4.21
CA ARG A 598 7.87 22.68 -3.88
C ARG A 598 7.53 23.68 -4.98
N SER A 599 7.23 24.91 -4.59
CA SER A 599 6.90 25.98 -5.54
C SER A 599 8.05 26.96 -5.74
N TYR A 600 8.34 27.26 -6.99
CA TYR A 600 9.29 28.27 -7.45
C TYR A 600 8.53 29.35 -8.20
N VAL A 601 8.68 30.60 -7.77
CA VAL A 601 7.92 31.73 -8.31
C VAL A 601 8.82 32.63 -9.14
N PHE A 602 8.41 32.89 -10.37
CA PHE A 602 9.09 33.75 -11.33
C PHE A 602 8.20 34.95 -11.66
N GLU A 603 8.80 36.13 -11.70
CA GLU A 603 8.13 37.33 -12.21
C GLU A 603 8.20 37.31 -13.74
N ILE A 604 7.04 37.43 -14.40
CA ILE A 604 6.96 37.35 -15.87
C ILE A 604 6.57 38.70 -16.48
N LEU A 605 5.50 39.31 -15.96
CA LEU A 605 4.95 40.59 -16.43
C LEU A 605 4.53 41.40 -15.19
N HIS A 606 4.49 42.73 -15.29
CA HIS A 606 4.05 43.60 -14.21
C HIS A 606 2.64 43.18 -13.71
N GLY A 607 2.60 42.54 -12.54
CA GLY A 607 1.37 42.05 -11.90
C GLY A 607 0.97 40.60 -12.19
N LYS A 608 1.77 39.79 -12.92
CA LYS A 608 1.55 38.34 -13.08
C LYS A 608 2.80 37.54 -12.68
N ARG A 609 2.60 36.56 -11.79
CA ARG A 609 3.67 35.71 -11.25
C ARG A 609 3.45 34.27 -11.67
N MET A 610 4.43 33.62 -12.28
CA MET A 610 4.33 32.20 -12.60
C MET A 610 4.90 31.35 -11.47
N ARG A 611 4.17 30.34 -11.06
CA ARG A 611 4.54 29.37 -10.05
C ARG A 611 4.75 28.02 -10.71
N ILE A 612 6.00 27.56 -10.79
CA ILE A 612 6.32 26.19 -11.17
C ILE A 612 6.30 25.34 -9.89
N ILE A 613 5.52 24.28 -9.91
CA ILE A 613 5.40 23.29 -8.83
C ILE A 613 6.26 22.10 -9.23
N ASP A 614 7.43 22.00 -8.62
CA ASP A 614 8.30 20.84 -8.75
C ASP A 614 7.73 19.68 -7.94
N THR A 615 7.75 18.47 -8.52
CA THR A 615 7.17 17.28 -7.91
C THR A 615 8.19 16.15 -7.82
N PRO A 616 7.99 15.18 -6.90
CA PRO A 616 8.69 13.90 -6.98
C PRO A 616 8.50 13.27 -8.37
N GLY A 617 9.54 12.61 -8.87
CA GLY A 617 9.47 11.85 -10.12
C GLY A 617 8.68 10.56 -9.98
N PHE A 618 8.11 10.11 -11.10
CA PHE A 618 7.53 8.76 -11.20
C PHE A 618 8.57 7.76 -11.74
N GLY A 619 8.34 6.45 -11.54
CA GLY A 619 9.33 5.42 -11.82
C GLY A 619 10.38 5.28 -10.71
N ASP A 620 10.02 5.63 -9.47
CA ASP A 620 10.91 5.55 -8.30
C ASP A 620 11.02 4.09 -7.80
N THR A 621 12.22 3.50 -7.87
CA THR A 621 12.46 2.07 -7.56
C THR A 621 12.59 1.77 -6.06
N ARG A 622 12.27 2.71 -5.16
CA ARG A 622 12.36 2.51 -3.70
C ARG A 622 11.39 1.45 -3.16
N SER A 623 10.21 1.27 -3.78
CA SER A 623 9.23 0.23 -3.46
C SER A 623 8.11 0.19 -4.51
N ASP A 624 7.40 -0.94 -4.64
CA ASP A 624 6.28 -1.11 -5.58
C ASP A 624 5.14 -0.09 -5.42
N ASN A 625 5.04 0.59 -4.27
CA ASN A 625 4.00 1.58 -3.97
C ASN A 625 4.51 3.04 -3.92
N GLN A 626 5.79 3.29 -4.20
CA GLN A 626 6.37 4.63 -4.06
C GLN A 626 5.70 5.65 -4.99
N ASP A 627 5.40 5.25 -6.23
CA ASP A 627 4.73 6.13 -7.17
C ASP A 627 3.29 6.47 -6.74
N GLU A 628 2.59 5.57 -6.05
CA GLU A 628 1.26 5.85 -5.49
C GLU A 628 1.36 6.89 -4.34
N LEU A 629 2.40 6.79 -3.51
CA LEU A 629 2.69 7.79 -2.48
C LEU A 629 3.06 9.15 -3.09
N ASN A 630 3.88 9.16 -4.15
CA ASN A 630 4.26 10.37 -4.87
C ASN A 630 3.01 11.07 -5.44
N MET A 631 2.09 10.31 -6.04
CA MET A 631 0.81 10.85 -6.53
C MET A 631 -0.06 11.41 -5.40
N LYS A 632 -0.12 10.76 -4.23
CA LYS A 632 -0.84 11.30 -3.04
C LYS A 632 -0.24 12.63 -2.56
N ILE A 633 1.09 12.75 -2.55
CA ILE A 633 1.79 13.99 -2.17
C ILE A 633 1.44 15.10 -3.18
N ILE A 634 1.48 14.79 -4.47
CA ILE A 634 1.14 15.72 -5.56
C ILE A 634 -0.30 16.21 -5.41
N PHE A 635 -1.27 15.29 -5.28
CA PHE A 635 -2.67 15.67 -5.13
C PHE A 635 -2.94 16.49 -3.87
N SER A 636 -2.35 16.12 -2.74
CA SER A 636 -2.44 16.90 -1.50
C SER A 636 -1.90 18.32 -1.65
N PHE A 637 -0.79 18.49 -2.38
CA PHE A 637 -0.22 19.80 -2.64
C PHE A 637 -1.14 20.66 -3.52
N ILE A 638 -1.57 20.09 -4.66
CA ILE A 638 -2.43 20.78 -5.63
C ILE A 638 -3.76 21.14 -4.97
N ASN A 639 -4.28 20.30 -4.08
CA ASN A 639 -5.54 20.52 -3.38
C ASN A 639 -5.65 21.88 -2.67
N ASN A 640 -4.51 22.47 -2.28
CA ASN A 640 -4.41 23.78 -1.63
C ASN A 640 -4.44 24.96 -2.62
N LEU A 641 -4.51 24.70 -3.93
CA LEU A 641 -4.57 25.70 -4.98
C LEU A 641 -6.03 25.94 -5.40
N THR A 642 -6.31 27.17 -5.83
CA THR A 642 -7.65 27.55 -6.31
C THR A 642 -7.87 27.20 -7.78
N HIS A 643 -6.79 27.12 -8.55
CA HIS A 643 -6.78 26.80 -9.97
C HIS A 643 -5.40 26.29 -10.39
N LEU A 644 -5.35 25.58 -11.51
CA LEU A 644 -4.13 25.17 -12.20
C LEU A 644 -4.18 25.71 -13.64
N ASN A 645 -3.09 26.19 -14.20
CA ASN A 645 -3.09 26.68 -15.59
C ASN A 645 -2.58 25.62 -16.55
N GLY A 646 -1.59 24.83 -16.13
CA GLY A 646 -0.97 23.82 -17.00
C GLY A 646 -0.31 22.69 -16.24
N ILE A 647 -0.25 21.52 -16.89
CA ILE A 647 0.54 20.36 -16.49
C ILE A 647 1.64 20.18 -17.53
N CYS A 648 2.89 20.39 -17.12
CA CYS A 648 4.06 20.23 -17.97
C CYS A 648 4.69 18.86 -17.72
N LEU A 649 4.63 17.99 -18.73
CA LEU A 649 5.29 16.69 -18.71
C LEU A 649 6.70 16.81 -19.30
N LEU A 650 7.70 16.64 -18.44
CA LEU A 650 9.11 16.64 -18.78
C LEU A 650 9.56 15.25 -19.22
N LEU A 651 10.21 15.15 -20.38
CA LEU A 651 10.58 13.90 -21.04
C LEU A 651 11.97 14.00 -21.68
N LYS A 652 12.65 12.86 -21.88
CA LYS A 652 13.79 12.79 -22.78
C LYS A 652 13.33 12.51 -24.22
N PRO A 653 13.97 13.11 -25.24
CA PRO A 653 13.75 12.72 -26.63
C PRO A 653 14.37 11.35 -26.88
N ASN A 654 13.95 10.72 -27.97
CA ASN A 654 14.55 9.49 -28.48
C ASN A 654 14.59 8.28 -27.51
N VAL A 655 13.59 8.13 -26.63
CA VAL A 655 13.50 6.94 -25.78
C VAL A 655 12.96 5.76 -26.58
N HIS A 656 13.52 4.57 -26.38
CA HIS A 656 13.06 3.34 -27.05
C HIS A 656 11.73 2.81 -26.49
N GLN A 657 11.43 3.11 -25.22
CA GLN A 657 10.21 2.69 -24.54
C GLN A 657 9.79 3.76 -23.52
N LEU A 658 8.48 3.98 -23.38
CA LEU A 658 7.94 4.80 -22.31
C LEU A 658 7.94 4.03 -20.99
N ASN A 659 8.15 4.73 -19.88
CA ASN A 659 8.00 4.15 -18.56
C ASN A 659 6.58 3.56 -18.39
N PRO A 660 6.43 2.28 -17.97
CA PRO A 660 5.12 1.65 -17.82
C PRO A 660 4.17 2.39 -16.88
N PHE A 661 4.69 3.10 -15.88
CA PHE A 661 3.88 3.87 -14.94
C PHE A 661 3.25 5.11 -15.56
N LEU A 662 3.75 5.60 -16.71
CA LEU A 662 3.24 6.81 -17.35
C LEU A 662 1.74 6.71 -17.65
N TYR A 663 1.25 5.54 -18.09
CA TYR A 663 -0.17 5.28 -18.30
C TYR A 663 -0.99 5.44 -17.00
N SER A 664 -0.48 4.90 -15.89
CA SER A 664 -1.10 5.01 -14.57
C SER A 664 -1.14 6.46 -14.09
N CYS A 665 -0.06 7.21 -14.31
CA CYS A 665 0.00 8.64 -13.97
C CYS A 665 -1.09 9.45 -14.67
N PHE A 666 -1.24 9.29 -16.01
CA PHE A 666 -2.31 9.94 -16.76
C PHE A 666 -3.71 9.52 -16.28
N THR A 667 -3.91 8.22 -16.04
CA THR A 667 -5.19 7.69 -15.54
C THR A 667 -5.57 8.33 -14.21
N GLN A 668 -4.62 8.43 -13.27
CA GLN A 668 -4.84 9.06 -11.97
C GLN A 668 -5.08 10.58 -12.09
N LEU A 669 -4.38 11.28 -12.98
CA LEU A 669 -4.62 12.71 -13.23
C LEU A 669 -6.04 12.94 -13.78
N PHE A 670 -6.53 12.11 -14.71
CA PHE A 670 -7.89 12.22 -15.23
C PHE A 670 -8.94 11.85 -14.19
N GLN A 671 -8.68 10.84 -13.37
CA GLN A 671 -9.57 10.50 -12.25
C GLN A 671 -9.62 11.62 -11.20
N PHE A 672 -8.53 12.37 -11.02
CA PHE A 672 -8.46 13.44 -10.03
C PHE A 672 -9.02 14.78 -10.53
N PHE A 673 -8.64 15.23 -11.73
CA PHE A 673 -9.06 16.53 -12.28
C PHE A 673 -10.33 16.47 -13.14
N GLY A 674 -10.73 15.28 -13.60
CA GLY A 674 -11.73 15.10 -14.64
C GLY A 674 -11.11 15.14 -16.04
N GLU A 675 -11.94 14.92 -17.07
CA GLU A 675 -11.47 14.74 -18.44
C GLU A 675 -11.03 16.03 -19.16
N ASN A 676 -11.54 17.18 -18.72
CA ASN A 676 -11.31 18.47 -19.39
C ASN A 676 -9.89 19.03 -19.15
N ILE A 677 -9.14 18.47 -18.20
CA ILE A 677 -7.75 18.85 -17.93
C ILE A 677 -6.80 18.58 -19.11
N ARG A 678 -7.23 17.81 -20.12
CA ARG A 678 -6.40 17.40 -21.27
C ARG A 678 -5.84 18.55 -22.09
N ASP A 679 -6.59 19.64 -22.21
CA ASP A 679 -6.18 20.82 -22.98
C ASP A 679 -5.11 21.66 -22.25
N HIS A 680 -4.86 21.34 -20.97
CA HIS A 680 -3.85 22.00 -20.14
C HIS A 680 -2.50 21.26 -20.12
N PHE A 681 -2.32 20.19 -20.91
CA PHE A 681 -1.04 19.49 -21.01
C PHE A 681 -0.07 20.19 -21.97
N SER A 682 1.17 20.33 -21.51
CA SER A 682 2.33 20.73 -22.31
C SER A 682 3.44 19.69 -22.20
N PHE A 683 4.17 19.47 -23.29
CA PHE A 683 5.24 18.48 -23.36
C PHE A 683 6.58 19.17 -23.51
N CYS A 684 7.49 18.93 -22.58
CA CYS A 684 8.80 19.58 -22.54
C CYS A 684 9.89 18.51 -22.66
N PHE A 685 10.59 18.50 -23.78
CA PHE A 685 11.70 17.58 -24.02
C PHE A 685 13.01 18.21 -23.54
N THR A 686 13.64 17.61 -22.53
CA THR A 686 14.98 17.97 -22.04
C THR A 686 16.06 17.24 -22.82
N ASN A 687 17.30 17.74 -22.83
CA ASN A 687 18.41 17.12 -23.57
C ASN A 687 18.13 17.01 -25.08
N ALA A 688 17.39 17.97 -25.65
CA ALA A 688 16.95 17.93 -27.05
C ALA A 688 18.03 18.25 -28.09
N ARG A 689 19.25 18.55 -27.65
CA ARG A 689 20.39 18.85 -28.54
C ARG A 689 20.70 17.69 -29.49
N SER A 690 20.67 16.45 -28.99
CA SER A 690 20.95 15.23 -29.78
C SER A 690 19.90 14.93 -30.85
N THR A 691 18.71 15.54 -30.75
CA THR A 691 17.61 15.39 -31.70
C THR A 691 17.29 16.70 -32.42
N PHE A 692 18.27 17.60 -32.55
CA PHE A 692 18.14 18.89 -33.24
C PHE A 692 16.95 19.72 -32.74
N PHE A 693 16.71 19.72 -31.43
CA PHE A 693 15.59 20.40 -30.76
C PHE A 693 14.22 19.91 -31.24
N THR A 694 14.10 18.60 -31.46
CA THR A 694 12.83 17.92 -31.77
C THR A 694 12.53 16.78 -30.79
N PRO A 695 11.27 16.34 -30.65
CA PRO A 695 10.90 15.25 -29.75
C PRO A 695 11.52 13.87 -30.03
N GLY A 696 12.06 13.63 -31.24
CA GLY A 696 12.59 12.33 -31.67
C GLY A 696 11.58 11.19 -31.58
N ASP A 697 12.09 9.97 -31.36
CA ASP A 697 11.30 8.72 -31.32
C ASP A 697 10.31 8.64 -30.14
N THR A 698 10.45 9.51 -29.14
CA THR A 698 9.51 9.57 -28.01
C THR A 698 8.11 10.03 -28.45
N ARG A 699 8.00 10.88 -29.49
CA ARG A 699 6.70 11.44 -29.92
C ARG A 699 5.74 10.39 -30.48
N PRO A 700 6.15 9.49 -31.40
CA PRO A 700 5.31 8.37 -31.83
C PRO A 700 4.82 7.50 -30.66
N LEU A 701 5.69 7.21 -29.68
CA LEU A 701 5.32 6.42 -28.51
C LEU A 701 4.24 7.11 -27.66
N LEU A 702 4.39 8.43 -27.42
CA LEU A 702 3.35 9.20 -26.72
C LEU A 702 2.04 9.21 -27.49
N LYS A 703 2.09 9.33 -28.82
CA LYS A 703 0.90 9.29 -29.65
C LYS A 703 0.18 7.94 -29.49
N SER A 704 0.92 6.83 -29.55
CA SER A 704 0.36 5.49 -29.31
C SER A 704 -0.21 5.32 -27.90
N LEU A 705 0.43 5.89 -26.88
CA LEU A 705 -0.09 5.91 -25.52
C LEU A 705 -1.40 6.70 -25.45
N PHE A 706 -1.46 7.87 -26.08
CA PHE A 706 -2.66 8.71 -26.06
C PHE A 706 -3.83 8.09 -26.82
N ASP A 707 -3.54 7.40 -27.93
CA ASP A 707 -4.53 6.68 -28.73
C ASP A 707 -5.11 5.45 -27.98
N SER A 708 -4.45 4.97 -26.92
CA SER A 708 -4.94 3.86 -26.09
C SER A 708 -6.00 4.26 -25.07
N PHE A 709 -6.15 5.56 -24.75
CA PHE A 709 -7.21 6.04 -23.88
C PHE A 709 -8.53 6.13 -24.65
N SER A 710 -9.63 5.62 -24.08
CA SER A 710 -10.97 5.60 -24.71
C SER A 710 -11.67 6.97 -24.80
N ILE A 711 -10.93 8.07 -24.77
CA ILE A 711 -11.46 9.39 -24.46
C ILE A 711 -10.92 10.48 -25.40
N LYS A 712 -11.51 11.70 -25.39
CA LYS A 712 -11.08 12.83 -26.24
C LYS A 712 -9.56 12.99 -26.23
N ARG A 713 -8.98 13.13 -27.42
CA ARG A 713 -7.54 13.15 -27.71
C ARG A 713 -6.79 14.26 -26.95
N ILE A 714 -5.66 13.90 -26.33
CA ILE A 714 -4.72 14.86 -25.73
C ILE A 714 -3.96 15.60 -26.85
N PRO A 715 -3.98 16.95 -26.91
CA PRO A 715 -3.27 17.69 -27.95
C PRO A 715 -1.76 17.44 -27.89
N LEU A 716 -1.13 17.05 -29.01
CA LEU A 716 0.34 16.87 -29.13
C LEU A 716 0.84 17.56 -30.41
N GLU A 717 0.83 18.89 -30.36
CA GLU A 717 1.10 19.80 -31.48
C GLU A 717 2.36 20.63 -31.21
N LYS A 718 2.91 21.32 -32.22
CA LYS A 718 4.08 22.19 -32.02
C LYS A 718 3.77 23.29 -31.00
N LYS A 719 2.54 23.81 -30.95
CA LYS A 719 2.13 24.89 -30.03
C LYS A 719 2.36 24.53 -28.55
N ASN A 720 2.06 23.29 -28.14
CA ASN A 720 2.17 22.84 -26.75
C ASN A 720 3.32 21.83 -26.51
N THR A 721 4.26 21.71 -27.46
CA THR A 721 5.44 20.84 -27.36
C THR A 721 6.70 21.66 -27.50
N PHE A 722 7.56 21.66 -26.48
CA PHE A 722 8.76 22.49 -26.35
C PHE A 722 10.01 21.62 -26.20
N CYS A 723 11.12 22.03 -26.80
CA CYS A 723 12.36 21.27 -26.78
C CYS A 723 13.48 22.18 -26.29
N PHE A 724 14.10 21.82 -25.17
CA PHE A 724 15.16 22.58 -24.53
C PHE A 724 16.37 21.69 -24.31
N ASP A 725 17.51 22.32 -24.08
CA ASP A 725 18.69 21.65 -23.58
C ASP A 725 19.14 22.30 -22.27
N SER A 726 19.35 21.49 -21.24
CA SER A 726 19.81 21.97 -19.92
C SER A 726 21.33 21.85 -19.79
N GLU A 727 22.02 21.24 -20.76
CA GLU A 727 23.46 21.03 -20.73
C GLU A 727 24.24 22.35 -20.87
N SER A 728 23.73 23.34 -21.61
CA SER A 728 24.34 24.68 -21.65
C SER A 728 24.30 25.41 -20.30
N PHE A 729 23.32 25.12 -19.44
CA PHE A 729 23.33 25.57 -18.05
C PHE A 729 24.35 24.81 -17.20
N ARG A 730 24.47 23.49 -17.38
CA ARG A 730 25.51 22.70 -16.69
C ARG A 730 26.92 23.16 -17.08
N TYR A 731 27.13 23.48 -18.35
CA TYR A 731 28.34 24.11 -18.88
C TYR A 731 28.64 25.44 -18.18
N LEU A 732 27.64 26.34 -18.06
CA LEU A 732 27.79 27.60 -17.33
C LEU A 732 28.22 27.38 -15.86
N VAL A 733 27.66 26.38 -15.19
CA VAL A 733 28.04 26.03 -13.80
C VAL A 733 29.45 25.42 -13.74
N ALA A 734 29.83 24.59 -14.71
CA ALA A 734 31.16 24.00 -14.82
C ALA A 734 32.25 25.07 -15.00
N LEU A 735 31.99 26.10 -15.81
CA LEU A 735 32.91 27.24 -15.97
C LEU A 735 33.19 27.96 -14.64
N GLN A 736 32.20 28.05 -13.74
CA GLN A 736 32.39 28.65 -12.40
C GLN A 736 33.26 27.79 -11.47
N LYS A 737 33.51 26.53 -11.82
CA LYS A 737 34.44 25.63 -11.12
C LYS A 737 35.83 25.60 -11.78
N HIS A 738 36.11 26.50 -12.71
CA HIS A 738 37.37 26.60 -13.45
C HIS A 738 37.70 25.39 -14.35
N LEU A 739 36.66 24.68 -14.80
CA LEU A 739 36.81 23.65 -15.82
C LEU A 739 37.11 24.25 -17.20
N VAL A 740 38.03 23.64 -17.93
CA VAL A 740 38.49 24.11 -19.25
C VAL A 740 37.82 23.30 -20.36
N PHE A 741 37.30 23.99 -21.35
CA PHE A 741 36.65 23.41 -22.53
C PHE A 741 37.30 23.95 -23.80
N ASN A 742 37.23 23.18 -24.90
CA ASN A 742 37.76 23.64 -26.18
C ASN A 742 36.81 24.66 -26.85
N GLU A 743 37.29 25.33 -27.90
CA GLU A 743 36.50 26.36 -28.60
C GLU A 743 35.29 25.80 -29.37
N ASP A 744 35.33 24.52 -29.76
CA ASP A 744 34.22 23.89 -30.48
C ASP A 744 33.07 23.55 -29.52
N ASP A 745 33.37 23.01 -28.34
CA ASP A 745 32.41 22.76 -27.24
C ASP A 745 31.73 24.07 -26.84
N LYS A 746 32.51 25.15 -26.72
CA LYS A 746 32.00 26.48 -26.38
C LYS A 746 30.96 26.95 -27.38
N LYS A 747 31.27 26.91 -28.68
CA LYS A 747 30.32 27.28 -29.75
C LYS A 747 29.07 26.39 -29.73
N GLU A 748 29.21 25.11 -29.43
CA GLU A 748 28.08 24.20 -29.33
C GLU A 748 27.14 24.58 -28.18
N PHE A 749 27.68 24.89 -26.99
CA PHE A 749 26.89 25.33 -25.85
C PHE A 749 26.30 26.73 -26.01
N GLU A 750 26.97 27.65 -26.72
CA GLU A 750 26.41 28.95 -27.11
C GLU A 750 25.18 28.78 -28.01
N ASN A 751 25.28 27.94 -29.05
CA ASN A 751 24.15 27.63 -29.92
C ASN A 751 23.00 26.95 -29.15
N SER A 752 23.34 26.02 -28.24
CA SER A 752 22.36 25.35 -27.41
C SER A 752 21.63 26.31 -26.46
N TRP A 753 22.36 27.28 -25.89
CA TRP A 753 21.80 28.34 -25.06
C TRP A 753 20.80 29.19 -25.84
N LEU A 754 21.18 29.68 -27.03
CA LEU A 754 20.31 30.52 -27.87
C LEU A 754 19.00 29.82 -28.24
N ARG A 755 19.08 28.55 -28.66
CA ARG A 755 17.89 27.73 -28.98
C ARG A 755 16.99 27.54 -27.75
N SER A 756 17.59 27.27 -26.59
CA SER A 756 16.85 27.06 -25.35
C SER A 756 16.22 28.35 -24.82
N VAL A 757 16.84 29.52 -25.03
CA VAL A 757 16.26 30.84 -24.74
C VAL A 757 15.06 31.12 -25.64
N GLU A 758 15.17 30.86 -26.95
CA GLU A 758 14.07 31.05 -27.90
C GLU A 758 12.85 30.18 -27.53
N GLU A 759 13.08 28.88 -27.29
CA GLU A 759 12.03 27.97 -26.87
C GLU A 759 11.48 28.34 -25.47
N SER A 760 12.29 28.92 -24.57
CA SER A 760 11.83 29.41 -23.25
C SER A 760 10.92 30.61 -23.38
N LYS A 761 11.20 31.52 -24.31
CA LYS A 761 10.32 32.64 -24.65
C LYS A 761 8.99 32.14 -25.23
N ARG A 762 9.02 31.11 -26.08
CA ARG A 762 7.82 30.48 -26.65
C ARG A 762 6.97 29.78 -25.59
N PHE A 763 7.60 29.02 -24.70
CA PHE A 763 6.94 28.35 -23.58
C PHE A 763 6.30 29.35 -22.62
N ARG A 764 7.03 30.41 -22.27
CA ARG A 764 6.51 31.53 -21.49
C ARG A 764 5.30 32.16 -22.16
N HIS A 765 5.35 32.41 -23.47
CA HIS A 765 4.23 33.00 -24.22
C HIS A 765 2.98 32.12 -24.16
N PHE A 766 3.13 30.83 -24.48
CA PHE A 766 2.05 29.83 -24.42
C PHE A 766 1.38 29.79 -23.05
N ILE A 767 2.17 29.65 -21.98
CA ILE A 767 1.65 29.59 -20.61
C ILE A 767 0.89 30.86 -20.19
N THR A 768 1.30 32.01 -20.71
CA THR A 768 0.80 33.31 -20.24
C THR A 768 -0.39 33.83 -21.03
N HIS A 769 -0.53 33.42 -22.29
CA HIS A 769 -1.53 33.95 -23.22
C HIS A 769 -2.48 32.87 -23.78
N GLU A 770 -2.09 31.60 -23.80
CA GLU A 770 -2.90 30.52 -24.41
C GLU A 770 -3.54 29.59 -23.37
N LEU A 771 -3.01 29.51 -22.15
CA LEU A 771 -3.57 28.67 -21.09
C LEU A 771 -4.50 29.45 -20.16
N GLU A 772 -5.77 29.10 -20.21
CA GLU A 772 -6.76 29.59 -19.25
C GLU A 772 -6.61 28.91 -17.87
N PRO A 773 -7.06 29.54 -16.77
CA PRO A 773 -7.06 28.89 -15.46
C PRO A 773 -8.10 27.77 -15.37
N TYR A 774 -7.66 26.53 -15.15
CA TYR A 774 -8.50 25.39 -14.80
C TYR A 774 -8.95 25.49 -13.34
N ARG A 775 -10.21 25.89 -13.10
CA ARG A 775 -10.69 26.33 -11.78
C ARG A 775 -11.29 25.20 -10.97
N LYS A 776 -10.88 25.12 -9.71
CA LYS A 776 -11.30 24.05 -8.81
C LYS A 776 -12.82 23.94 -8.65
N ASN A 777 -13.47 25.07 -8.41
CA ASN A 777 -14.90 25.09 -8.05
C ASN A 777 -15.85 24.82 -9.23
N ILE A 778 -15.33 24.79 -10.47
CA ILE A 778 -16.14 24.69 -11.69
C ILE A 778 -15.82 23.39 -12.43
N GLU A 779 -14.53 23.07 -12.59
CA GLU A 779 -14.08 22.03 -13.53
C GLU A 779 -13.48 20.81 -12.83
N TRP A 780 -13.01 20.95 -11.59
CA TRP A 780 -12.29 19.93 -10.82
C TRP A 780 -13.22 19.22 -9.82
N GLN A 781 -14.24 18.53 -10.33
CA GLN A 781 -15.25 17.84 -9.51
C GLN A 781 -15.22 16.33 -9.76
N SER A 782 -14.17 15.66 -9.29
CA SER A 782 -14.09 14.20 -9.38
C SER A 782 -14.46 13.51 -8.06
N ILE A 783 -14.83 12.23 -8.16
CA ILE A 783 -15.07 11.37 -6.99
C ILE A 783 -13.81 11.27 -6.12
N GLN A 784 -12.63 11.20 -6.74
CA GLN A 784 -11.36 11.07 -6.03
C GLN A 784 -11.00 12.35 -5.27
N GLU A 785 -11.28 13.52 -5.85
CA GLU A 785 -11.15 14.80 -5.16
C GLU A 785 -12.14 14.87 -3.98
N ALA A 786 -13.40 14.46 -4.16
CA ALA A 786 -14.38 14.42 -3.08
C ALA A 786 -13.93 13.51 -1.92
N GLN A 787 -13.38 12.34 -2.22
CA GLN A 787 -12.80 11.43 -1.22
C GLN A 787 -11.63 12.08 -0.47
N LEU A 788 -10.73 12.77 -1.19
CA LEU A 788 -9.62 13.50 -0.58
C LEU A 788 -10.14 14.60 0.36
N GLN A 789 -11.13 15.38 -0.06
CA GLN A 789 -11.76 16.42 0.77
C GLN A 789 -12.38 15.84 2.04
N ILE A 790 -13.16 14.76 1.93
CA ILE A 790 -13.74 14.06 3.09
C ILE A 790 -12.64 13.65 4.06
N ASN A 791 -11.58 13.00 3.57
CA ASN A 791 -10.47 12.55 4.39
C ASN A 791 -9.77 13.71 5.12
N LEU A 792 -9.62 14.86 4.45
CA LEU A 792 -9.04 16.06 5.05
C LEU A 792 -9.98 16.74 6.06
N MET A 793 -11.30 16.61 5.90
CA MET A 793 -12.32 17.15 6.82
C MET A 793 -12.48 16.36 8.12
N ILE A 794 -12.17 15.06 8.13
CA ILE A 794 -12.33 14.19 9.31
C ILE A 794 -11.67 14.82 10.55
N ARG A 795 -10.41 15.28 10.43
CA ARG A 795 -9.69 15.83 11.58
C ARG A 795 -10.28 17.15 12.08
N PRO A 796 -10.49 18.20 11.25
CA PRO A 796 -11.18 19.41 11.69
C PRO A 796 -12.53 19.15 12.36
N MET A 797 -13.32 18.20 11.83
CA MET A 797 -14.60 17.81 12.43
C MET A 797 -14.42 17.19 13.81
N LEU A 798 -13.48 16.24 13.96
CA LEU A 798 -13.17 15.63 15.28
C LEU A 798 -12.64 16.67 16.28
N GLU A 799 -11.81 17.62 15.84
CA GLU A 799 -11.31 18.70 16.70
C GLU A 799 -12.44 19.67 17.11
N ALA A 800 -13.36 20.00 16.20
CA ALA A 800 -14.54 20.80 16.50
C ALA A 800 -15.47 20.08 17.48
N MET A 801 -15.77 18.80 17.26
CA MET A 801 -16.55 17.97 18.19
C MET A 801 -15.92 17.93 19.58
N ARG A 802 -14.60 17.71 19.65
CA ARG A 802 -13.86 17.74 20.92
C ARG A 802 -13.98 19.10 21.61
N ASN A 803 -13.86 20.20 20.87
CA ASN A 803 -14.00 21.55 21.43
C ASN A 803 -15.42 21.85 21.91
N ILE A 804 -16.45 21.40 21.20
CA ILE A 804 -17.86 21.51 21.61
C ILE A 804 -18.08 20.74 22.92
N LEU A 805 -17.67 19.48 22.99
CA LEU A 805 -17.78 18.66 24.19
C LEU A 805 -17.05 19.29 25.38
N ARG A 806 -15.84 19.82 25.16
CA ARG A 806 -15.10 20.57 26.17
C ARG A 806 -15.88 21.77 26.67
N ASN A 807 -16.45 22.59 25.78
CA ASN A 807 -17.21 23.79 26.17
C ASN A 807 -18.49 23.42 26.95
N ILE A 808 -19.17 22.33 26.59
CA ILE A 808 -20.33 21.82 27.35
C ILE A 808 -19.92 21.43 28.78
N LEU A 809 -18.79 20.74 28.94
CA LEU A 809 -18.27 20.35 30.26
C LEU A 809 -17.88 21.56 31.12
N LEU A 810 -17.23 22.55 30.52
CA LEU A 810 -16.85 23.80 31.18
C LEU A 810 -18.08 24.63 31.61
N HIS A 811 -19.14 24.65 30.80
CA HIS A 811 -20.38 25.31 31.16
C HIS A 811 -21.06 24.65 32.38
N LYS A 812 -21.09 23.31 32.45
CA LYS A 812 -21.74 22.56 33.56
C LYS A 812 -21.09 22.78 34.93
N THR A 813 -19.89 23.34 34.95
CA THR A 813 -19.01 23.46 36.11
C THR A 813 -18.70 24.93 36.43
N ASN A 814 -19.41 25.88 35.79
CA ASN A 814 -19.15 27.32 35.88
C ASN A 814 -17.66 27.68 35.71
N SER A 815 -16.96 26.91 34.90
CA SER A 815 -15.53 27.06 34.67
C SER A 815 -15.27 27.63 33.29
N SER A 816 -14.19 28.38 33.12
CA SER A 816 -13.77 28.88 31.81
C SER A 816 -12.32 28.50 31.57
N ILE A 817 -11.93 28.37 30.30
CA ILE A 817 -10.53 28.16 29.92
C ILE A 817 -10.12 29.32 29.03
N LYS A 818 -9.17 30.12 29.49
CA LYS A 818 -8.56 31.16 28.66
C LYS A 818 -7.37 30.56 27.93
N LEU A 819 -7.47 30.50 26.61
CA LEU A 819 -6.39 30.03 25.74
C LEU A 819 -5.52 31.23 25.33
N SER A 820 -4.33 31.36 25.92
CA SER A 820 -3.40 32.44 25.59
C SER A 820 -2.26 31.95 24.71
N ALA A 821 -2.19 32.50 23.50
CA ALA A 821 -1.23 32.12 22.48
C ALA A 821 0.17 32.68 22.75
N THR A 822 1.17 31.82 22.92
CA THR A 822 2.58 32.20 23.00
C THR A 822 3.32 31.86 21.71
N HIS A 823 4.23 32.76 21.31
CA HIS A 823 5.09 32.60 20.14
C HIS A 823 6.14 31.51 20.42
N ALA A 824 6.40 30.63 19.45
CA ALA A 824 7.47 29.64 19.53
C ALA A 824 8.61 30.07 18.59
N ASP A 825 9.81 30.25 19.14
CA ASP A 825 10.99 30.74 18.40
C ASP A 825 11.61 29.68 17.47
N HIS A 826 11.20 28.41 17.61
CA HIS A 826 11.73 27.28 16.85
C HIS A 826 10.60 26.34 16.36
N PRO A 827 10.79 25.67 15.21
CA PRO A 827 9.81 24.71 14.71
C PRO A 827 9.67 23.53 15.67
N ALA A 828 8.52 23.45 16.34
CA ALA A 828 8.19 22.33 17.23
C ALA A 828 6.98 21.50 16.76
N ILE A 829 6.96 20.22 17.11
CA ILE A 829 5.86 19.28 16.82
C ILE A 829 5.30 18.67 18.11
N ILE A 830 3.99 18.40 18.13
CA ILE A 830 3.30 17.77 19.26
C ILE A 830 3.56 16.26 19.20
N CYS A 831 4.22 15.71 20.22
CA CYS A 831 4.44 14.28 20.38
C CYS A 831 3.24 13.61 21.06
N TYR A 832 2.67 12.58 20.42
CA TYR A 832 1.58 11.79 21.00
C TYR A 832 2.08 10.51 21.69
N THR A 833 3.32 10.11 21.44
CA THR A 833 3.97 8.93 22.05
C THR A 833 4.70 9.24 23.35
N CYS A 834 5.04 10.50 23.59
CA CYS A 834 5.73 10.96 24.78
C CYS A 834 4.74 11.08 25.94
N ASN A 835 5.17 10.69 27.15
CA ASN A 835 4.30 10.61 28.31
C ASN A 835 3.69 11.99 28.63
N ARG A 836 2.38 12.12 28.45
CA ARG A 836 1.66 13.38 28.65
C ARG A 836 1.23 13.47 30.10
N ASN A 837 1.88 14.33 30.86
CA ASN A 837 1.49 14.55 32.23
C ASN A 837 0.12 15.26 32.27
N SER A 838 -0.83 14.61 32.92
CA SER A 838 -2.11 15.21 33.28
C SER A 838 -1.90 16.10 34.50
N ASN A 839 -2.04 17.40 34.32
CA ASN A 839 -1.95 18.37 35.40
C ASN A 839 -3.37 18.72 35.87
N LYS A 840 -3.61 18.64 37.17
CA LYS A 840 -4.91 18.99 37.74
C LYS A 840 -4.97 20.51 37.92
N PHE A 841 -5.95 21.15 37.28
CA PHE A 841 -6.29 22.55 37.47
C PHE A 841 -7.75 22.60 37.93
N GLY A 842 -7.99 23.06 39.15
CA GLY A 842 -9.33 23.05 39.76
C GLY A 842 -9.98 21.64 39.70
N PRO A 843 -11.22 21.51 39.18
CA PRO A 843 -11.90 20.22 39.06
C PRO A 843 -11.50 19.40 37.83
N PHE A 844 -10.58 19.87 36.97
CA PHE A 844 -10.24 19.18 35.72
C PHE A 844 -8.79 18.74 35.66
N TRP A 845 -8.58 17.68 34.89
CA TRP A 845 -7.26 17.23 34.47
C TRP A 845 -6.99 17.74 33.06
N ILE A 846 -5.92 18.49 32.89
CA ILE A 846 -5.46 19.00 31.60
C ILE A 846 -4.23 18.19 31.19
N LEU A 847 -4.33 17.51 30.06
CA LEU A 847 -3.20 16.87 29.41
C LEU A 847 -2.40 17.95 28.68
N SER A 848 -1.16 18.18 29.11
CA SER A 848 -0.27 19.15 28.41
C SER A 848 0.34 18.48 27.18
N ASP A 849 0.27 19.13 26.02
CA ASP A 849 0.95 18.66 24.81
C ASP A 849 2.47 18.82 24.97
N TYR A 850 3.21 17.74 24.71
CA TYR A 850 4.66 17.75 24.75
C TYR A 850 5.22 18.16 23.38
N LEU A 851 5.99 19.25 23.33
CA LEU A 851 6.53 19.82 22.10
C LEU A 851 8.00 19.41 21.92
N HIS A 852 8.33 18.75 20.80
CA HIS A 852 9.71 18.48 20.41
C HIS A 852 10.22 19.57 19.49
N HIS A 853 11.39 20.11 19.79
CA HIS A 853 12.12 20.99 18.88
C HIS A 853 12.70 20.17 17.73
N LEU A 854 12.44 20.59 16.49
CA LEU A 854 13.05 20.00 15.30
C LEU A 854 14.45 20.62 15.09
N PRO A 855 15.53 19.82 15.06
CA PRO A 855 16.82 20.28 14.55
C PRO A 855 16.69 20.58 13.05
N ASN A 856 17.40 21.60 12.56
CA ASN A 856 17.34 22.06 11.16
C ASN A 856 17.81 21.02 10.10
N THR A 857 18.16 19.80 10.50
CA THR A 857 18.86 18.79 9.66
C THR A 857 18.09 17.48 9.44
N VAL A 858 16.85 17.33 9.94
CA VAL A 858 16.08 16.08 9.81
C VAL A 858 15.18 16.11 8.56
N SER A 859 15.34 15.13 7.66
CA SER A 859 14.45 14.96 6.50
C SER A 859 13.04 14.56 6.98
N ILE A 860 12.02 15.20 6.40
CA ILE A 860 10.62 15.08 6.85
C ILE A 860 10.05 13.65 6.69
N GLN A 861 10.72 12.80 5.91
CA GLN A 861 10.28 11.41 5.66
C GLN A 861 10.31 10.51 6.91
N SER A 862 11.22 10.75 7.86
CA SER A 862 11.22 9.99 9.14
C SER A 862 10.12 10.46 10.10
N ILE A 863 9.62 11.68 9.93
CA ILE A 863 8.66 12.34 10.84
C ILE A 863 7.20 11.99 10.50
N MET A 864 6.91 11.62 9.24
CA MET A 864 5.52 11.40 8.80
C MET A 864 4.84 10.13 9.35
N LYS A 865 5.59 9.15 9.88
CA LYS A 865 5.01 7.90 10.41
C LYS A 865 4.56 7.98 11.89
N SER A 866 5.05 8.97 12.64
CA SER A 866 4.80 9.11 14.09
C SER A 866 4.16 10.44 14.51
N PHE A 867 4.01 11.41 13.59
CA PHE A 867 3.47 12.74 13.89
C PHE A 867 2.42 13.19 12.84
N ARG A 868 1.26 13.68 13.31
CA ARG A 868 0.28 14.37 12.43
C ARG A 868 0.73 15.82 12.21
N PHE A 869 1.11 16.17 10.98
CA PHE A 869 1.32 17.57 10.59
C PHE A 869 0.05 18.40 10.86
N SER A 870 0.18 19.56 11.53
CA SER A 870 -0.83 20.62 11.43
C SER A 870 -0.45 21.52 10.25
N SER A 871 -1.38 21.73 9.33
CA SER A 871 -1.24 22.72 8.27
C SER A 871 -1.09 24.10 8.90
N LYS A 872 -0.25 24.94 8.28
CA LYS A 872 0.06 26.34 8.65
C LYS A 872 -1.18 27.14 9.10
N LEU A 873 -1.46 27.11 10.39
CA LEU A 873 -2.22 28.11 11.14
C LEU A 873 -1.39 28.32 12.40
N SER A 874 -0.87 29.53 12.54
CA SER A 874 0.02 30.03 13.61
C SER A 874 0.21 29.06 14.78
N ARG A 875 1.42 28.49 14.92
CA ARG A 875 1.79 27.68 16.08
C ARG A 875 1.77 28.59 17.32
N ARG A 876 0.67 28.48 18.07
CA ARG A 876 0.43 29.20 19.31
C ARG A 876 0.40 28.15 20.40
N LYS A 877 1.39 28.16 21.30
CA LYS A 877 1.35 27.36 22.52
C LYS A 877 0.34 28.04 23.44
N PHE A 878 -0.74 27.33 23.82
CA PHE A 878 -1.78 27.90 24.65
C PHE A 878 -1.43 27.67 26.13
N ASN A 879 -1.07 28.73 26.85
CA ASN A 879 -1.07 28.65 28.31
C ASN A 879 -2.53 28.65 28.76
N VAL A 880 -2.87 27.66 29.59
CA VAL A 880 -4.19 27.53 30.21
C VAL A 880 -4.11 28.18 31.59
N GLU A 881 -4.77 29.32 31.74
CA GLU A 881 -5.20 29.83 33.04
C GLU A 881 -6.67 29.45 33.21
N MET A 882 -7.01 28.94 34.40
CA MET A 882 -8.38 28.67 34.81
C MET A 882 -8.99 29.87 35.49
#